data_AF-A0A9Q1B4M6-F1
#
_entry.id   AF-A0A9Q1B4M6-F1
#
_cell.length_a   1.000
_cell.length_b   1.000
_cell.length_c   1.000
_cell.angle_alpha   90.00
_cell.angle_beta   90.00
_cell.angle_gamma   90.00
#
_symmetry.space_group_name_H-M   'P 1'
#
loop_
_entity.id
_entity.type
_entity.pdbx_description
1 polymer ?
#
loop_
_entity_poly.entity_id
_entity_poly.type
_entity_poly.pdbx_seq_one_letter_code
_entity_poly.pdbx_strand_id
1 'polypeptide(L)'
;MLESVLESLGVPLRGSQERCWEEEANENVPLPASVELFLSTEQVTETIEWLSDYFLKLRLSSRDFRSFGLFSKWAPYIPEVKRFLEYLVHQLVYAEVSSLSQEPVGSNRVLAALRSLHLAITKLFKPWVEVLEREDASKQPCYPWLESDSPVASNMVQSYAKSIGILHESFKDKLLPSHHGALWLHLMHYCQWWAAPRMPEHILYAFHGEFGSLPWKEMHPDQQLMDEFFKVERGSPKSCFLFLGSVLCEVNWVSVLSSAWSPRPRPETHGMIVCLLYMVVLLAKEQQLLTREESPLLNLLGQTSSLPWQLVSALSYESVLSYFNSHYPPAIILVKEPAAELLLKLLKVSAGFGASSDSHTHFDGTLKCRAYIQQIVRFLSVLEQDGKIALSALEHEMSRLLDDIVLFNPPDPDMPSRHLALSSLFAEALTILNHASVSTAESLRVALRSWVEATLRGLGAMPLLTAACQSLASVRHMAETTEACVTAYFNEDSPASQDLGWGPILASLQIPELTAEDFLQECLSLGSYLTLYVYTLQRLNAEQTLTNEMRVLLTLSKWLDQVYPSTAKDEAKLFLWWHKALHLCLLQVEQEDAVLMESVIRILTALQGRLSVLAEEKISSGILGALGLGRRSPLSNRFRVVARSMSAFLLVQIPVDNQIRLRPGVEPQVSSRAQQALQALDALALNKQYAEYQEQICQASQFIKDSRHSLHDGNQLLAILLNTLYPDVHYLDAIR
;
A
#
# COMPACT_ATOMS: atom_id res chain seq x y z
N MET A 1 -43.98 -42.71 -33.75
CA MET A 1 -45.12 -42.67 -32.79
C MET A 1 -45.02 -41.45 -31.89
N LEU A 2 -43.90 -41.22 -31.18
CA LEU A 2 -43.70 -39.99 -30.40
C LEU A 2 -43.74 -38.71 -31.27
N GLU A 3 -43.09 -38.70 -32.44
CA GLU A 3 -43.13 -37.55 -33.37
C GLU A 3 -44.56 -37.19 -33.82
N SER A 4 -45.38 -38.20 -34.14
CA SER A 4 -46.79 -38.01 -34.52
C SER A 4 -47.65 -37.53 -33.35
N VAL A 5 -47.32 -37.92 -32.11
CA VAL A 5 -47.95 -37.37 -30.90
C VAL A 5 -47.54 -35.91 -30.68
N LEU A 6 -46.27 -35.56 -30.93
CA LEU A 6 -45.79 -34.18 -30.82
C LEU A 6 -46.41 -33.25 -31.87
N GLU A 7 -46.59 -33.71 -33.10
CA GLU A 7 -47.36 -32.98 -34.12
C GLU A 7 -48.82 -32.77 -33.67
N SER A 8 -49.45 -33.79 -33.09
CA SER A 8 -50.85 -33.68 -32.61
C SER A 8 -51.03 -32.74 -31.41
N LEU A 9 -49.94 -32.42 -30.71
CA LEU A 9 -49.89 -31.51 -29.56
C LEU A 9 -49.40 -30.09 -29.94
N GLY A 10 -49.32 -29.77 -31.23
CA GLY A 10 -48.93 -28.44 -31.71
C GLY A 10 -47.44 -28.12 -31.59
N VAL A 11 -46.57 -29.11 -31.38
CA VAL A 11 -45.13 -28.89 -31.25
C VAL A 11 -44.50 -28.83 -32.66
N PRO A 12 -43.87 -27.72 -33.11
CA PRO A 12 -43.47 -27.51 -34.51
C PRO A 12 -42.23 -28.31 -34.97
N LEU A 13 -42.36 -29.19 -35.99
CA LEU A 13 -41.29 -30.09 -36.48
C LEU A 13 -40.21 -29.39 -37.32
N ARG A 14 -39.06 -30.07 -37.46
CA ARG A 14 -37.87 -29.58 -38.19
C ARG A 14 -38.22 -29.21 -39.64
N GLY A 15 -38.04 -27.94 -40.01
CA GLY A 15 -38.12 -27.47 -41.41
C GLY A 15 -38.96 -26.21 -41.65
N SER A 16 -39.70 -25.71 -40.65
CA SER A 16 -40.57 -24.53 -40.81
C SER A 16 -40.17 -23.38 -39.88
N GLN A 17 -38.90 -22.98 -39.92
CA GLN A 17 -38.43 -21.82 -39.15
C GLN A 17 -37.55 -20.95 -40.04
N GLU A 18 -38.20 -20.04 -40.76
CA GLU A 18 -37.55 -18.78 -41.20
C GLU A 18 -38.53 -17.70 -41.69
N ARG A 19 -39.87 -17.88 -41.61
CA ARG A 19 -40.79 -16.91 -42.23
C ARG A 19 -42.07 -16.53 -41.47
N CYS A 20 -42.24 -16.96 -40.22
CA CYS A 20 -43.54 -16.77 -39.52
C CYS A 20 -43.51 -15.77 -38.34
N TRP A 21 -42.39 -15.08 -38.10
CA TRP A 21 -42.23 -14.21 -36.91
C TRP A 21 -42.15 -12.71 -37.23
N GLU A 22 -42.36 -12.32 -38.48
CA GLU A 22 -42.57 -10.92 -38.88
C GLU A 22 -43.72 -10.90 -39.90
N GLU A 23 -44.64 -9.94 -39.74
CA GLU A 23 -45.90 -9.74 -40.49
C GLU A 23 -47.13 -10.48 -39.94
N GLU A 24 -47.85 -9.82 -39.04
CA GLU A 24 -49.32 -9.79 -39.12
C GLU A 24 -49.83 -8.47 -38.52
N ALA A 25 -49.66 -7.40 -39.30
CA ALA A 25 -50.53 -6.24 -39.26
C ALA A 25 -51.20 -6.14 -40.65
N ASN A 26 -52.53 -6.28 -40.66
CA ASN A 26 -53.46 -5.97 -41.75
C ASN A 26 -53.66 -7.06 -42.85
N GLU A 27 -54.77 -7.83 -42.77
CA GLU A 27 -55.96 -7.67 -43.63
C GLU A 27 -56.96 -8.85 -43.46
N ASN A 28 -58.25 -8.51 -43.56
CA ASN A 28 -59.41 -9.38 -43.39
C ASN A 28 -59.62 -10.38 -44.55
N VAL A 29 -59.54 -11.70 -44.29
CA VAL A 29 -60.34 -12.74 -44.97
C VAL A 29 -60.58 -13.93 -44.00
N PRO A 30 -61.82 -14.43 -43.82
CA PRO A 30 -62.08 -15.57 -42.94
C PRO A 30 -61.81 -16.89 -43.67
N LEU A 31 -60.75 -17.60 -43.27
CA LEU A 31 -60.53 -19.02 -43.55
C LEU A 31 -60.98 -19.87 -42.33
N PRO A 32 -61.44 -21.12 -42.52
CA PRO A 32 -61.94 -21.93 -41.41
C PRO A 32 -60.80 -22.24 -40.44
N ALA A 33 -61.01 -21.95 -39.16
CA ALA A 33 -60.06 -22.20 -38.09
C ALA A 33 -59.59 -23.66 -38.08
N SER A 34 -58.38 -23.91 -38.57
CA SER A 34 -57.57 -25.02 -38.08
C SER A 34 -57.31 -24.73 -36.62
N VAL A 35 -57.96 -25.48 -35.73
CA VAL A 35 -57.77 -25.37 -34.29
C VAL A 35 -56.29 -25.60 -34.01
N GLU A 36 -55.55 -24.53 -33.71
CA GLU A 36 -54.24 -24.67 -33.09
C GLU A 36 -54.46 -25.34 -31.74
N LEU A 37 -54.17 -26.65 -31.69
CA LEU A 37 -54.34 -27.51 -30.52
C LEU A 37 -53.20 -27.23 -29.53
N PHE A 38 -53.25 -26.09 -28.86
CA PHE A 38 -52.39 -25.80 -27.72
C PHE A 38 -52.99 -26.39 -26.43
N LEU A 39 -52.15 -26.99 -25.60
CA LEU A 39 -52.52 -27.41 -24.25
C LEU A 39 -52.95 -26.18 -23.43
N SER A 40 -54.03 -26.29 -22.65
CA SER A 40 -54.39 -25.25 -21.69
C SER A 40 -53.35 -25.12 -20.57
N THR A 41 -53.30 -23.99 -19.87
CA THR A 41 -52.37 -23.78 -18.74
C THR A 41 -52.50 -24.85 -17.65
N GLU A 42 -53.73 -25.29 -17.37
CA GLU A 42 -54.01 -26.39 -16.43
C GLU A 42 -53.42 -27.70 -16.95
N GLN A 43 -53.66 -28.04 -18.21
CA GLN A 43 -53.11 -29.25 -18.84
C GLN A 43 -51.57 -29.24 -18.89
N VAL A 44 -50.95 -28.09 -19.14
CA VAL A 44 -49.48 -27.96 -19.10
C VAL A 44 -48.95 -28.24 -17.70
N THR A 45 -49.57 -27.67 -16.67
CA THR A 45 -49.17 -27.85 -15.27
C THR A 45 -49.32 -29.31 -14.83
N GLU A 46 -50.48 -29.91 -15.08
CA GLU A 46 -50.73 -31.34 -14.80
C GLU A 46 -49.76 -32.26 -15.53
N THR A 47 -49.43 -31.93 -16.80
CA THR A 47 -48.48 -32.70 -17.59
C THR A 47 -47.07 -32.61 -17.02
N ILE A 48 -46.62 -31.42 -16.60
CA ILE A 48 -45.31 -31.23 -15.96
C ILE A 48 -45.22 -32.04 -14.67
N GLU A 49 -46.24 -31.97 -13.80
CA GLU A 49 -46.29 -32.74 -12.56
C GLU A 49 -46.27 -34.25 -12.84
N TRP A 50 -47.11 -34.70 -13.76
CA TRP A 50 -47.20 -36.11 -14.13
C TRP A 50 -45.88 -36.64 -14.70
N LEU A 51 -45.21 -35.90 -15.60
CA LEU A 51 -43.92 -36.31 -16.17
C LEU A 51 -42.82 -36.34 -15.11
N SER A 52 -42.78 -35.33 -14.24
CA SER A 52 -41.82 -35.26 -13.13
C SER A 52 -41.91 -36.54 -12.27
N ASP A 53 -43.14 -36.87 -11.85
CA ASP A 53 -43.42 -38.05 -11.03
C ASP A 53 -43.17 -39.37 -11.75
N TYR A 54 -43.61 -39.46 -13.01
CA TYR A 54 -43.47 -40.67 -13.81
C TYR A 54 -42.00 -41.01 -14.01
N PHE A 55 -41.19 -40.06 -14.47
CA PHE A 55 -39.77 -40.30 -14.74
C PHE A 55 -38.98 -40.50 -13.46
N LEU A 56 -39.35 -39.85 -12.34
CA LEU A 56 -38.72 -40.11 -11.05
C LEU A 56 -39.04 -41.52 -10.53
N LYS A 57 -40.29 -41.97 -10.62
CA LYS A 57 -40.66 -43.36 -10.28
C LYS A 57 -39.95 -44.36 -11.19
N LEU A 58 -39.88 -44.07 -12.49
CA LEU A 58 -39.16 -44.90 -13.46
C LEU A 58 -37.66 -44.99 -13.15
N ARG A 59 -37.04 -43.87 -12.79
CA ARG A 59 -35.64 -43.76 -12.37
C ARG A 59 -35.30 -44.71 -11.22
N LEU A 60 -36.23 -44.86 -10.28
CA LEU A 60 -36.04 -45.65 -9.06
C LEU A 60 -36.58 -47.09 -9.16
N SER A 61 -37.37 -47.40 -10.20
CA SER A 61 -38.12 -48.65 -10.37
C SER A 61 -37.28 -49.94 -10.46
N SER A 62 -36.05 -49.86 -10.99
CA SER A 62 -35.21 -51.05 -11.25
C SER A 62 -33.76 -50.83 -10.86
N ARG A 63 -33.00 -51.92 -10.71
CA ARG A 63 -31.56 -51.86 -10.45
C ARG A 63 -30.80 -51.25 -11.62
N ASP A 64 -31.20 -51.56 -12.85
CA ASP A 64 -30.60 -51.02 -14.07
C ASP A 64 -30.71 -49.50 -14.10
N PHE A 65 -31.92 -48.95 -13.95
CA PHE A 65 -32.11 -47.50 -13.97
C PHE A 65 -31.32 -46.86 -12.84
N ARG A 66 -31.41 -47.36 -11.60
CA ARG A 66 -30.64 -46.81 -10.47
C ARG A 66 -29.13 -46.79 -10.69
N SER A 67 -28.58 -47.73 -11.47
CA SER A 67 -27.14 -47.84 -11.71
C SER A 67 -26.67 -47.09 -12.95
N PHE A 68 -27.50 -46.99 -13.99
CA PHE A 68 -27.06 -46.60 -15.34
C PHE A 68 -27.73 -45.35 -15.93
N GLY A 69 -28.63 -44.67 -15.23
CA GLY A 69 -29.31 -43.53 -15.85
C GLY A 69 -30.60 -43.91 -16.57
N LEU A 70 -31.49 -42.93 -16.80
CA LEU A 70 -32.59 -43.10 -17.77
C LEU A 70 -32.03 -43.21 -19.19
N PHE A 71 -30.93 -42.53 -19.47
CA PHE A 71 -30.26 -42.49 -20.78
C PHE A 71 -29.92 -43.87 -21.32
N SER A 72 -29.55 -44.83 -20.46
CA SER A 72 -29.28 -46.23 -20.83
C SER A 72 -30.37 -46.90 -21.68
N LYS A 73 -31.64 -46.49 -21.53
CA LYS A 73 -32.77 -47.02 -22.32
C LYS A 73 -33.54 -45.94 -23.09
N TRP A 74 -33.42 -44.67 -22.69
CA TRP A 74 -34.16 -43.55 -23.28
C TRP A 74 -33.36 -42.73 -24.29
N ALA A 75 -32.05 -42.97 -24.47
CA ALA A 75 -31.20 -42.21 -25.39
C ALA A 75 -31.81 -41.96 -26.79
N PRO A 76 -32.44 -42.95 -27.47
CA PRO A 76 -33.04 -42.72 -28.79
C PRO A 76 -34.22 -41.74 -28.82
N TYR A 77 -34.86 -41.48 -27.67
CA TYR A 77 -36.05 -40.63 -27.54
C TYR A 77 -35.73 -39.25 -26.93
N ILE A 78 -34.47 -39.02 -26.55
CA ILE A 78 -34.06 -37.76 -25.91
C ILE A 78 -34.34 -36.53 -26.78
N PRO A 79 -34.16 -36.54 -28.12
CA PRO A 79 -34.49 -35.38 -28.95
C PRO A 79 -35.96 -34.94 -28.82
N GLU A 80 -36.88 -35.90 -28.84
CA GLU A 80 -38.33 -35.66 -28.76
C GLU A 80 -38.75 -35.29 -27.34
N VAL A 81 -38.23 -36.00 -26.32
CA VAL A 81 -38.48 -35.68 -24.92
C VAL A 81 -38.01 -34.26 -24.62
N LYS A 82 -36.77 -33.90 -24.99
CA LYS A 82 -36.22 -32.56 -24.82
C LYS A 82 -37.16 -31.50 -25.37
N ARG A 83 -37.57 -31.65 -26.64
CA ARG A 83 -38.42 -30.66 -27.31
C ARG A 83 -39.78 -30.52 -26.64
N PHE A 84 -40.34 -31.62 -26.13
CA PHE A 84 -41.59 -31.56 -25.38
C PHE A 84 -41.43 -30.86 -24.04
N LEU A 85 -40.36 -31.17 -23.28
CA LEU A 85 -40.08 -30.49 -22.02
C LEU A 85 -39.85 -28.99 -22.21
N GLU A 86 -39.09 -28.61 -23.24
CA GLU A 86 -38.86 -27.20 -23.60
C GLU A 86 -40.18 -26.49 -23.95
N TYR A 87 -41.06 -27.13 -24.72
CA TYR A 87 -42.40 -26.59 -25.02
C TYR A 87 -43.23 -26.39 -23.75
N LEU A 88 -43.31 -27.39 -22.87
CA LEU A 88 -44.07 -27.30 -21.62
C LEU A 88 -43.56 -26.18 -20.71
N VAL A 89 -42.23 -26.06 -20.55
CA VAL A 89 -41.63 -24.97 -19.77
C VAL A 89 -41.95 -23.62 -20.38
N HIS A 90 -41.80 -23.46 -21.69
CA HIS A 90 -42.08 -22.20 -22.36
C HIS A 90 -43.54 -21.77 -22.17
N GLN A 91 -44.50 -22.69 -22.36
CA GLN A 91 -45.91 -22.41 -22.16
C GLN A 91 -46.22 -22.07 -20.69
N LEU A 92 -45.64 -22.80 -19.74
CA LEU A 92 -45.84 -22.53 -18.31
C LEU A 92 -45.31 -21.14 -17.93
N VAL A 93 -44.08 -20.81 -18.32
CA VAL A 93 -43.48 -19.49 -18.02
C VAL A 93 -44.28 -18.38 -18.69
N TYR A 94 -44.65 -18.54 -19.96
CA TYR A 94 -45.42 -17.53 -20.70
C TYR A 94 -46.80 -17.28 -20.07
N ALA A 95 -47.52 -18.34 -19.70
CA ALA A 95 -48.84 -18.22 -19.07
C ALA A 95 -48.75 -17.50 -17.72
N GLU A 96 -47.78 -17.87 -16.88
CA GLU A 96 -47.59 -17.27 -15.57
C GLU A 96 -47.18 -15.79 -15.70
N VAL A 97 -46.22 -15.46 -16.58
CA VAL A 97 -45.76 -14.09 -16.82
C VAL A 97 -46.89 -13.20 -17.35
N SER A 98 -47.73 -13.73 -18.24
CA SER A 98 -48.91 -13.05 -18.78
C SER A 98 -49.92 -12.72 -17.67
N SER A 99 -50.11 -13.66 -16.72
CA SER A 99 -50.98 -13.46 -15.56
C SER A 99 -50.47 -12.37 -14.59
N LEU A 100 -49.17 -12.07 -14.63
CA LEU A 100 -48.48 -11.07 -13.82
C LEU A 100 -48.26 -9.75 -14.57
N SER A 101 -48.89 -9.54 -15.73
CA SER A 101 -48.70 -8.33 -16.55
C SER A 101 -49.08 -7.04 -15.81
N GLN A 102 -50.11 -7.09 -14.94
CA GLN A 102 -50.61 -5.94 -14.17
C GLN A 102 -50.01 -5.82 -12.77
N GLU A 103 -49.16 -6.76 -12.37
CA GLU A 103 -48.54 -6.75 -11.03
C GLU A 103 -47.38 -5.73 -10.98
N PRO A 104 -47.21 -5.01 -9.86
CA PRO A 104 -46.10 -4.08 -9.72
C PRO A 104 -44.75 -4.83 -9.68
N VAL A 105 -43.71 -4.19 -10.20
CA VAL A 105 -42.33 -4.70 -10.17
C VAL A 105 -41.94 -5.04 -8.72
N GLY A 106 -41.44 -6.25 -8.51
CA GLY A 106 -41.01 -6.72 -7.20
C GLY A 106 -42.14 -7.09 -6.23
N SER A 107 -43.39 -7.26 -6.69
CA SER A 107 -44.48 -7.71 -5.81
C SER A 107 -44.22 -9.11 -5.24
N ASN A 108 -44.77 -9.39 -4.05
CA ASN A 108 -44.68 -10.72 -3.43
C ASN A 108 -45.23 -11.83 -4.33
N ARG A 109 -46.22 -11.51 -5.17
CA ARG A 109 -46.80 -12.45 -6.14
C ARG A 109 -45.82 -12.79 -7.26
N VAL A 110 -45.11 -11.78 -7.79
CA VAL A 110 -44.04 -11.98 -8.79
C VAL A 110 -42.93 -12.87 -8.21
N LEU A 111 -42.51 -12.61 -6.98
CA LEU A 111 -41.47 -13.42 -6.30
C LEU A 111 -41.91 -14.85 -6.04
N ALA A 112 -43.17 -15.05 -5.61
CA ALA A 112 -43.72 -16.38 -5.37
C ALA A 112 -43.86 -17.18 -6.67
N ALA A 113 -44.34 -16.54 -7.75
CA ALA A 113 -44.46 -17.15 -9.07
C ALA A 113 -43.10 -17.59 -9.61
N LEU A 114 -42.07 -16.73 -9.55
CA LEU A 114 -40.71 -17.07 -9.95
C LEU A 114 -40.17 -18.31 -9.21
N ARG A 115 -40.34 -18.35 -7.87
CA ARG A 115 -39.91 -19.49 -7.06
C ARG A 115 -40.68 -20.77 -7.39
N SER A 116 -41.99 -20.66 -7.65
CA SER A 116 -42.84 -21.78 -8.04
C SER A 116 -42.43 -22.35 -9.40
N LEU A 117 -42.23 -21.48 -10.40
CA LEU A 117 -41.76 -21.87 -11.73
C LEU A 117 -40.38 -22.51 -11.69
N HIS A 118 -39.43 -21.90 -10.97
CA HIS A 118 -38.11 -22.48 -10.78
C HIS A 118 -38.22 -23.89 -10.18
N LEU A 119 -39.03 -24.08 -9.13
CA LEU A 119 -39.24 -25.39 -8.52
C LEU A 119 -39.88 -26.40 -9.48
N ALA A 120 -40.87 -25.99 -10.27
CA ALA A 120 -41.52 -26.85 -11.26
C ALA A 120 -40.52 -27.31 -12.34
N ILE A 121 -39.71 -26.38 -12.86
CA ILE A 121 -38.64 -26.68 -13.82
C ILE A 121 -37.61 -27.62 -13.18
N THR A 122 -37.10 -27.33 -11.98
CA THR A 122 -36.14 -28.21 -11.29
C THR A 122 -36.72 -29.62 -11.08
N LYS A 123 -37.98 -29.76 -10.67
CA LYS A 123 -38.64 -31.07 -10.51
C LYS A 123 -38.78 -31.84 -11.81
N LEU A 124 -39.09 -31.16 -12.92
CA LEU A 124 -39.24 -31.77 -14.24
C LEU A 124 -37.93 -32.40 -14.72
N PHE A 125 -36.81 -31.71 -14.49
CA PHE A 125 -35.50 -32.17 -14.92
C PHE A 125 -34.80 -33.09 -13.91
N LYS A 126 -35.17 -33.04 -12.62
CA LYS A 126 -34.62 -33.87 -11.53
C LYS A 126 -34.34 -35.33 -11.89
N PRO A 127 -35.29 -36.13 -12.45
CA PRO A 127 -35.02 -37.53 -12.75
C PRO A 127 -33.90 -37.74 -13.79
N TRP A 128 -33.63 -36.73 -14.63
CA TRP A 128 -32.63 -36.80 -15.67
C TRP A 128 -31.27 -36.30 -15.21
N VAL A 129 -31.23 -35.32 -14.29
CA VAL A 129 -30.00 -34.59 -13.98
C VAL A 129 -29.48 -34.73 -12.56
N GLU A 130 -30.33 -35.05 -11.59
CA GLU A 130 -29.94 -35.05 -10.18
C GLU A 130 -29.42 -36.43 -9.72
N VAL A 131 -28.45 -36.43 -8.81
CA VAL A 131 -28.04 -37.63 -8.08
C VAL A 131 -29.08 -37.92 -7.00
N LEU A 132 -29.61 -39.14 -6.99
CA LEU A 132 -30.65 -39.54 -6.02
C LEU A 132 -30.08 -40.45 -4.94
N GLU A 133 -30.54 -40.28 -3.70
CA GLU A 133 -30.19 -41.18 -2.60
C GLU A 133 -31.06 -42.45 -2.60
N ARG A 134 -30.51 -43.58 -2.13
CA ARG A 134 -31.28 -44.80 -1.87
C ARG A 134 -31.88 -44.75 -0.48
N GLU A 135 -33.11 -45.24 -0.34
CA GLU A 135 -33.77 -45.42 0.97
C GLU A 135 -33.12 -46.52 1.82
N ASP A 136 -32.40 -47.46 1.19
CA ASP A 136 -31.76 -48.60 1.83
C ASP A 136 -30.39 -48.26 2.46
N ALA A 137 -30.06 -48.91 3.59
CA ALA A 137 -28.91 -48.66 4.49
C ALA A 137 -27.50 -48.63 3.86
N SER A 138 -27.36 -48.89 2.56
CA SER A 138 -26.10 -48.90 1.82
C SER A 138 -25.60 -47.51 1.35
N LYS A 139 -26.40 -46.44 1.49
CA LYS A 139 -26.05 -45.04 1.14
C LYS A 139 -25.33 -44.84 -0.21
N GLN A 140 -25.54 -45.72 -1.20
CA GLN A 140 -24.90 -45.57 -2.50
C GLN A 140 -25.69 -44.56 -3.37
N PRO A 141 -25.02 -43.53 -3.93
CA PRO A 141 -25.66 -42.55 -4.79
C PRO A 141 -26.12 -43.18 -6.11
N CYS A 142 -27.32 -42.80 -6.58
CA CYS A 142 -27.84 -43.16 -7.88
C CYS A 142 -27.51 -42.05 -8.89
N TYR A 143 -26.38 -42.19 -9.59
CA TYR A 143 -25.90 -41.20 -10.55
C TYR A 143 -26.79 -41.14 -11.80
N PRO A 144 -27.09 -39.92 -12.31
CA PRO A 144 -28.03 -39.67 -13.40
C PRO A 144 -27.63 -40.28 -14.75
N TRP A 145 -26.33 -40.48 -15.01
CA TRP A 145 -25.81 -41.14 -16.22
C TRP A 145 -24.40 -41.74 -16.01
N LEU A 146 -24.02 -42.66 -16.91
CA LEU A 146 -22.65 -43.16 -17.04
C LEU A 146 -21.80 -42.22 -17.90
N GLU A 147 -20.48 -42.29 -17.75
CA GLU A 147 -19.53 -41.51 -18.56
C GLU A 147 -19.76 -41.66 -20.09
N SER A 148 -20.10 -42.86 -20.56
CA SER A 148 -20.42 -43.13 -21.97
C SER A 148 -21.64 -42.35 -22.50
N ASP A 149 -22.57 -41.98 -21.61
CA ASP A 149 -23.81 -41.30 -21.97
C ASP A 149 -23.68 -39.77 -21.90
N SER A 150 -22.52 -39.24 -21.52
CA SER A 150 -22.27 -37.80 -21.32
C SER A 150 -22.68 -36.92 -22.51
N PRO A 151 -22.44 -37.28 -23.79
CA PRO A 151 -22.88 -36.47 -24.93
C PRO A 151 -24.42 -36.33 -25.01
N VAL A 152 -25.16 -37.39 -24.65
CA VAL A 152 -26.63 -37.37 -24.66
C VAL A 152 -27.14 -36.64 -23.42
N ALA A 153 -26.51 -36.84 -22.27
CA ALA A 153 -26.86 -36.16 -21.03
C ALA A 153 -26.65 -34.64 -21.11
N SER A 154 -25.54 -34.17 -21.71
CA SER A 154 -25.28 -32.73 -21.92
C SER A 154 -26.40 -32.06 -22.72
N ASN A 155 -27.01 -32.74 -23.72
CA ASN A 155 -28.18 -32.19 -24.42
C ASN A 155 -29.38 -31.93 -23.50
N MET A 156 -29.59 -32.77 -22.47
CA MET A 156 -30.64 -32.59 -21.49
C MET A 156 -30.28 -31.50 -20.48
N VAL A 157 -29.02 -31.44 -20.01
CA VAL A 157 -28.51 -30.37 -19.15
C VAL A 157 -28.62 -29.01 -19.85
N GLN A 158 -28.33 -28.93 -21.15
CA GLN A 158 -28.51 -27.74 -21.96
C GLN A 158 -29.98 -27.28 -21.97
N SER A 159 -30.92 -28.22 -22.05
CA SER A 159 -32.36 -27.92 -22.06
C SER A 159 -32.79 -27.33 -20.71
N TYR A 160 -32.25 -27.84 -19.62
CA TYR A 160 -32.41 -27.27 -18.29
C TYR A 160 -31.83 -25.86 -18.22
N ALA A 161 -30.58 -25.66 -18.68
CA ALA A 161 -29.94 -24.34 -18.70
C ALA A 161 -30.76 -23.33 -19.52
N LYS A 162 -31.23 -23.70 -20.72
CA LYS A 162 -32.14 -22.87 -21.54
C LYS A 162 -33.44 -22.54 -20.83
N SER A 163 -34.01 -23.49 -20.10
CA SER A 163 -35.23 -23.27 -19.31
C SER A 163 -35.00 -22.22 -18.21
N ILE A 164 -33.85 -22.26 -17.53
CA ILE A 164 -33.44 -21.22 -16.57
C ILE A 164 -33.20 -19.88 -17.27
N GLY A 165 -32.60 -19.88 -18.46
CA GLY A 165 -32.40 -18.68 -19.28
C GLY A 165 -33.72 -18.00 -19.67
N ILE A 166 -34.71 -18.78 -20.13
CA ILE A 166 -36.07 -18.28 -20.44
C ILE A 166 -36.72 -17.70 -19.18
N LEU A 167 -36.59 -18.39 -18.04
CA LEU A 167 -37.12 -17.91 -16.77
C LEU A 167 -36.47 -16.59 -16.35
N HIS A 168 -35.16 -16.45 -16.52
CA HIS A 168 -34.43 -15.20 -16.25
C HIS A 168 -34.91 -14.05 -17.16
N GLU A 169 -34.89 -14.25 -18.47
CA GLU A 169 -35.31 -13.24 -19.44
C GLU A 169 -36.75 -12.77 -19.22
N SER A 170 -37.64 -13.68 -18.83
CA SER A 170 -39.05 -13.35 -18.61
C SER A 170 -39.32 -12.56 -17.32
N PHE A 171 -38.40 -12.63 -16.34
CA PHE A 171 -38.58 -12.01 -15.01
C PHE A 171 -37.62 -10.86 -14.71
N LYS A 172 -36.49 -10.70 -15.42
CA LYS A 172 -35.45 -9.73 -15.06
C LYS A 172 -35.95 -8.29 -14.88
N ASP A 173 -36.85 -7.83 -15.76
CA ASP A 173 -37.42 -6.47 -15.70
C ASP A 173 -38.58 -6.33 -14.70
N LYS A 174 -39.02 -7.44 -14.09
CA LYS A 174 -40.06 -7.49 -13.06
C LYS A 174 -39.49 -7.60 -11.65
N LEU A 175 -38.16 -7.62 -11.49
CA LEU A 175 -37.47 -7.77 -10.21
C LEU A 175 -36.75 -6.48 -9.79
N LEU A 176 -36.55 -6.33 -8.48
CA LEU A 176 -35.67 -5.30 -7.92
C LEU A 176 -34.26 -5.89 -7.73
N PRO A 177 -33.19 -5.06 -7.73
CA PRO A 177 -31.81 -5.56 -7.56
C PRO A 177 -31.56 -6.35 -6.27
N SER A 178 -32.37 -6.14 -5.22
CA SER A 178 -32.27 -6.88 -3.95
C SER A 178 -33.01 -8.22 -3.95
N HIS A 179 -33.73 -8.55 -5.02
CA HIS A 179 -34.50 -9.79 -5.10
C HIS A 179 -33.69 -10.93 -5.69
N HIS A 180 -33.97 -12.14 -5.20
CA HIS A 180 -33.40 -13.37 -5.74
C HIS A 180 -34.02 -13.71 -7.09
N GLY A 181 -33.29 -13.45 -8.17
CA GLY A 181 -33.67 -13.80 -9.54
C GLY A 181 -33.44 -15.28 -9.88
N ALA A 182 -33.81 -15.66 -11.11
CA ALA A 182 -33.68 -17.04 -11.61
C ALA A 182 -32.24 -17.56 -11.54
N LEU A 183 -31.25 -16.75 -11.92
CA LEU A 183 -29.83 -17.10 -11.87
C LEU A 183 -29.34 -17.38 -10.44
N TRP A 184 -29.76 -16.54 -9.48
CA TRP A 184 -29.42 -16.73 -8.07
C TRP A 184 -30.02 -18.05 -7.53
N LEU A 185 -31.31 -18.29 -7.82
CA LEU A 185 -31.99 -19.51 -7.38
C LEU A 185 -31.32 -20.76 -7.96
N HIS A 186 -30.95 -20.70 -9.24
CA HIS A 186 -30.28 -21.79 -9.92
C HIS A 186 -28.87 -22.06 -9.35
N LEU A 187 -28.06 -21.01 -9.13
CA LEU A 187 -26.71 -21.16 -8.59
C LEU A 187 -26.74 -21.65 -7.14
N MET A 188 -27.69 -21.15 -6.34
CA MET A 188 -27.93 -21.66 -4.98
C MET A 188 -28.32 -23.14 -4.98
N HIS A 189 -29.20 -23.55 -5.91
CA HIS A 189 -29.56 -24.96 -6.08
C HIS A 189 -28.35 -25.81 -6.47
N TYR A 190 -27.51 -25.32 -7.39
CA TYR A 190 -26.27 -25.99 -7.77
C TYR A 190 -25.35 -26.20 -6.56
N CYS A 191 -25.11 -25.17 -5.74
CA CYS A 191 -24.27 -25.28 -4.55
C CYS A 191 -24.80 -26.33 -3.57
N GLN A 192 -26.12 -26.37 -3.36
CA GLN A 192 -26.75 -27.26 -2.39
C GLN A 192 -26.78 -28.74 -2.83
N TRP A 193 -27.04 -29.00 -4.10
CA TRP A 193 -27.37 -30.35 -4.57
C TRP A 193 -26.35 -30.93 -5.56
N TRP A 194 -25.68 -30.08 -6.34
CA TRP A 194 -24.86 -30.54 -7.48
C TRP A 194 -23.35 -30.35 -7.24
N ALA A 195 -22.97 -29.51 -6.28
CA ALA A 195 -21.59 -29.40 -5.80
C ALA A 195 -21.25 -30.37 -4.66
N ALA A 196 -22.03 -31.44 -4.46
CA ALA A 196 -21.82 -32.35 -3.33
C ALA A 196 -20.41 -32.99 -3.32
N PRO A 197 -19.86 -33.31 -2.12
CA PRO A 197 -18.58 -34.01 -2.02
C PRO A 197 -18.60 -35.32 -2.82
N ARG A 198 -17.53 -35.58 -3.58
CA ARG A 198 -17.36 -36.79 -4.41
C ARG A 198 -18.30 -36.89 -5.63
N MET A 199 -18.87 -35.78 -6.10
CA MET A 199 -19.56 -35.75 -7.40
C MET A 199 -18.59 -36.15 -8.53
N PRO A 200 -18.96 -37.09 -9.44
CA PRO A 200 -18.12 -37.47 -10.57
C PRO A 200 -17.84 -36.33 -11.55
N GLU A 201 -16.60 -36.23 -12.04
CA GLU A 201 -16.18 -35.15 -12.95
C GLU A 201 -16.92 -35.16 -14.29
N HIS A 202 -17.24 -36.32 -14.86
CA HIS A 202 -18.00 -36.39 -16.13
C HIS A 202 -19.40 -35.79 -16.01
N ILE A 203 -19.98 -35.76 -14.81
CA ILE A 203 -21.25 -35.09 -14.54
C ILE A 203 -21.05 -33.58 -14.41
N LEU A 204 -20.05 -33.19 -13.63
CA LEU A 204 -19.70 -31.79 -13.42
C LEU A 204 -19.32 -31.07 -14.72
N TYR A 205 -18.58 -31.72 -15.62
CA TYR A 205 -18.24 -31.14 -16.92
C TYR A 205 -19.46 -30.83 -17.78
N ALA A 206 -20.49 -31.68 -17.76
CA ALA A 206 -21.74 -31.40 -18.45
C ALA A 206 -22.45 -30.18 -17.82
N PHE A 207 -22.49 -30.09 -16.49
CA PHE A 207 -23.04 -28.92 -15.79
C PHE A 207 -22.28 -27.64 -16.10
N HIS A 208 -20.97 -27.63 -15.91
CA HIS A 208 -20.14 -26.43 -16.07
C HIS A 208 -20.12 -25.95 -17.53
N GLY A 209 -20.11 -26.88 -18.49
CA GLY A 209 -20.17 -26.56 -19.91
C GLY A 209 -21.47 -25.84 -20.31
N GLU A 210 -22.62 -26.36 -19.87
CA GLU A 210 -23.92 -25.78 -20.25
C GLU A 210 -24.29 -24.56 -19.39
N PHE A 211 -24.04 -24.58 -18.08
CA PHE A 211 -24.36 -23.46 -17.20
C PHE A 211 -23.45 -22.25 -17.42
N GLY A 212 -22.25 -22.45 -17.97
CA GLY A 212 -21.39 -21.35 -18.43
C GLY A 212 -22.03 -20.46 -19.51
N SER A 213 -23.08 -20.92 -20.19
CA SER A 213 -23.79 -20.14 -21.22
C SER A 213 -24.82 -19.16 -20.66
N LEU A 214 -25.13 -19.23 -19.36
CA LEU A 214 -26.11 -18.34 -18.73
C LEU A 214 -25.54 -16.91 -18.57
N PRO A 215 -26.40 -15.87 -18.58
CA PRO A 215 -25.96 -14.47 -18.55
C PRO A 215 -25.55 -14.02 -17.14
N TRP A 216 -24.47 -14.58 -16.58
CA TRP A 216 -24.02 -14.37 -15.19
C TRP A 216 -23.73 -12.91 -14.83
N LYS A 217 -23.38 -12.08 -15.83
CA LYS A 217 -23.22 -10.62 -15.67
C LYS A 217 -24.47 -9.91 -15.11
N GLU A 218 -25.65 -10.52 -15.26
CA GLU A 218 -26.95 -9.99 -14.81
C GLU A 218 -27.38 -10.56 -13.45
N MET A 219 -26.58 -11.43 -12.83
CA MET A 219 -26.86 -11.97 -11.51
C MET A 219 -26.45 -10.98 -10.41
N HIS A 220 -27.29 -10.85 -9.37
CA HIS A 220 -26.97 -10.15 -8.13
C HIS A 220 -26.70 -11.15 -7.00
N PRO A 221 -25.42 -11.46 -6.67
CA PRO A 221 -25.07 -12.27 -5.50
C PRO A 221 -25.35 -11.54 -4.19
N ASP A 222 -25.62 -12.31 -3.14
CA ASP A 222 -25.77 -11.84 -1.77
C ASP A 222 -24.85 -12.62 -0.81
N GLN A 223 -24.88 -12.27 0.48
CA GLN A 223 -24.04 -12.88 1.49
C GLN A 223 -24.26 -14.40 1.57
N GLN A 224 -25.50 -14.86 1.43
CA GLN A 224 -25.84 -16.28 1.49
C GLN A 224 -25.17 -17.06 0.36
N LEU A 225 -25.18 -16.53 -0.86
CA LEU A 225 -24.50 -17.15 -1.99
C LEU A 225 -22.96 -17.17 -1.82
N MET A 226 -22.39 -16.08 -1.28
CA MET A 226 -20.95 -16.03 -0.98
C MET A 226 -20.56 -17.06 0.09
N ASP A 227 -21.38 -17.25 1.12
CA ASP A 227 -21.15 -18.27 2.15
C ASP A 227 -21.16 -19.68 1.56
N GLU A 228 -22.07 -19.98 0.63
CA GLU A 228 -22.08 -21.25 -0.09
C GLU A 228 -20.84 -21.43 -0.98
N PHE A 229 -20.40 -20.38 -1.68
CA PHE A 229 -19.15 -20.42 -2.45
C PHE A 229 -17.95 -20.82 -1.56
N PHE A 230 -17.82 -20.24 -0.37
CA PHE A 230 -16.75 -20.59 0.57
C PHE A 230 -16.89 -21.99 1.17
N LYS A 231 -18.11 -22.54 1.29
CA LYS A 231 -18.30 -23.96 1.66
C LYS A 231 -17.86 -24.89 0.53
N VAL A 232 -18.16 -24.52 -0.72
CA VAL A 232 -17.77 -25.31 -1.89
C VAL A 232 -16.25 -25.43 -1.98
N GLU A 233 -15.51 -24.35 -1.73
CA GLU A 233 -14.04 -24.34 -1.71
C GLU A 233 -13.43 -25.38 -0.75
N ARG A 234 -14.06 -25.63 0.40
CA ARG A 234 -13.52 -26.50 1.46
C ARG A 234 -13.90 -27.98 1.33
N GLY A 235 -15.00 -28.30 0.63
CA GLY A 235 -15.62 -29.63 0.71
C GLY A 235 -15.95 -30.30 -0.63
N SER A 236 -15.92 -29.55 -1.74
CA SER A 236 -16.40 -30.02 -3.05
C SER A 236 -15.24 -30.35 -3.99
N PRO A 237 -15.50 -31.06 -5.11
CA PRO A 237 -14.50 -31.20 -6.17
C PRO A 237 -13.96 -29.85 -6.66
N LYS A 238 -12.68 -29.80 -7.03
CA LYS A 238 -11.99 -28.56 -7.41
C LYS A 238 -12.65 -27.87 -8.61
N SER A 239 -13.17 -28.64 -9.57
CA SER A 239 -13.91 -28.14 -10.72
C SER A 239 -15.13 -27.30 -10.31
N CYS A 240 -15.85 -27.68 -9.25
CA CYS A 240 -16.97 -26.89 -8.72
C CYS A 240 -16.55 -25.51 -8.24
N PHE A 241 -15.44 -25.44 -7.49
CA PHE A 241 -14.90 -24.18 -7.00
C PHE A 241 -14.44 -23.28 -8.16
N LEU A 242 -13.78 -23.84 -9.16
CA LEU A 242 -13.32 -23.09 -10.34
C LEU A 242 -14.49 -22.60 -11.21
N PHE A 243 -15.53 -23.42 -11.38
CA PHE A 243 -16.75 -23.01 -12.07
C PHE A 243 -17.44 -21.84 -11.35
N LEU A 244 -17.70 -21.96 -10.05
CA LEU A 244 -18.30 -20.86 -9.28
C LEU A 244 -17.42 -19.61 -9.29
N GLY A 245 -16.09 -19.78 -9.17
CA GLY A 245 -15.14 -18.68 -9.28
C GLY A 245 -15.22 -17.95 -10.62
N SER A 246 -15.32 -18.70 -11.73
CA SER A 246 -15.52 -18.12 -13.06
C SER A 246 -16.83 -17.35 -13.15
N VAL A 247 -17.94 -17.93 -12.68
CA VAL A 247 -19.26 -17.30 -12.68
C VAL A 247 -19.25 -15.99 -11.89
N LEU A 248 -18.68 -15.99 -10.68
CA LEU A 248 -18.61 -14.80 -9.83
C LEU A 248 -17.66 -13.73 -10.38
N CYS A 249 -16.69 -14.10 -11.23
CA CYS A 249 -15.86 -13.12 -11.92
C CYS A 249 -16.59 -12.40 -13.07
N GLU A 250 -17.65 -13.00 -13.62
CA GLU A 250 -18.45 -12.40 -14.71
C GLU A 250 -19.53 -11.43 -14.19
N VAL A 251 -19.85 -11.49 -12.90
CA VAL A 251 -20.84 -10.61 -12.24
C VAL A 251 -20.45 -9.14 -12.37
N ASN A 252 -21.46 -8.29 -12.63
CA ASN A 252 -21.28 -6.84 -12.57
C ASN A 252 -21.22 -6.33 -11.11
N TRP A 253 -20.03 -6.40 -10.51
CA TRP A 253 -19.80 -5.97 -9.12
C TRP A 253 -20.08 -4.48 -8.88
N VAL A 254 -20.00 -3.63 -9.90
CA VAL A 254 -20.38 -2.21 -9.79
C VAL A 254 -21.90 -2.09 -9.54
N SER A 255 -22.71 -2.91 -10.22
CA SER A 255 -24.15 -2.97 -9.98
C SER A 255 -24.47 -3.51 -8.58
N VAL A 256 -23.81 -4.61 -8.18
CA VAL A 256 -23.99 -5.26 -6.87
C VAL A 256 -23.66 -4.30 -5.72
N LEU A 257 -22.57 -3.54 -5.87
CA LEU A 257 -22.11 -2.59 -4.86
C LEU A 257 -22.69 -1.18 -5.06
N SER A 258 -23.73 -1.00 -5.86
CA SER A 258 -24.28 0.33 -6.21
C SER A 258 -24.61 1.23 -5.00
N SER A 259 -24.99 0.66 -3.85
CA SER A 259 -25.21 1.43 -2.62
C SER A 259 -23.94 1.95 -1.95
N ALA A 260 -22.75 1.48 -2.34
CA ALA A 260 -21.46 1.93 -1.80
C ALA A 260 -21.17 3.41 -2.08
N TRP A 261 -21.72 3.94 -3.17
CA TRP A 261 -21.59 5.34 -3.56
C TRP A 261 -22.67 6.25 -2.95
N SER A 262 -23.53 5.70 -2.10
CA SER A 262 -24.51 6.50 -1.35
C SER A 262 -23.87 7.10 -0.07
N PRO A 263 -24.38 8.24 0.44
CA PRO A 263 -23.85 8.85 1.67
C PRO A 263 -23.91 7.93 2.90
N ARG A 264 -24.77 6.91 2.88
CA ARG A 264 -24.91 5.89 3.93
C ARG A 264 -25.00 4.52 3.27
N PRO A 265 -23.86 3.89 2.96
CA PRO A 265 -23.85 2.56 2.38
C PRO A 265 -24.59 1.56 3.27
N ARG A 266 -25.29 0.61 2.66
CA ARG A 266 -26.05 -0.39 3.39
C ARG A 266 -25.11 -1.35 4.14
N PRO A 267 -25.51 -1.90 5.31
CA PRO A 267 -24.68 -2.88 6.03
C PRO A 267 -24.28 -4.07 5.16
N GLU A 268 -25.18 -4.56 4.30
CA GLU A 268 -24.93 -5.69 3.41
C GLU A 268 -23.81 -5.39 2.41
N THR A 269 -23.67 -4.14 1.95
CA THR A 269 -22.59 -3.71 1.04
C THR A 269 -21.21 -3.90 1.66
N HIS A 270 -21.08 -3.69 2.98
CA HIS A 270 -19.83 -3.88 3.69
C HIS A 270 -19.44 -5.36 3.74
N GLY A 271 -20.41 -6.26 3.95
CA GLY A 271 -20.17 -7.71 3.87
C GLY A 271 -19.75 -8.14 2.47
N MET A 272 -20.49 -7.69 1.45
CA MET A 272 -20.25 -8.07 0.06
C MET A 272 -18.89 -7.61 -0.46
N ILE A 273 -18.43 -6.40 -0.14
CA ILE A 273 -17.11 -5.94 -0.59
C ILE A 273 -15.96 -6.70 0.07
N VAL A 274 -16.13 -7.14 1.32
CA VAL A 274 -15.16 -8.01 2.00
C VAL A 274 -15.14 -9.39 1.33
N CYS A 275 -16.31 -9.96 1.02
CA CYS A 275 -16.41 -11.22 0.29
C CYS A 275 -15.75 -11.13 -1.10
N LEU A 276 -15.95 -10.02 -1.81
CA LEU A 276 -15.31 -9.77 -3.10
C LEU A 276 -13.78 -9.72 -3.00
N LEU A 277 -13.24 -8.94 -2.05
CA LEU A 277 -11.80 -8.86 -1.82
C LEU A 277 -11.21 -10.24 -1.53
N TYR A 278 -11.82 -10.97 -0.59
CA TYR A 278 -11.36 -12.30 -0.21
C TYR A 278 -11.48 -13.30 -1.37
N MET A 279 -12.57 -13.26 -2.14
CA MET A 279 -12.78 -14.11 -3.32
C MET A 279 -11.71 -13.86 -4.38
N VAL A 280 -11.41 -12.60 -4.73
CA VAL A 280 -10.41 -12.31 -5.76
C VAL A 280 -9.01 -12.76 -5.31
N VAL A 281 -8.65 -12.53 -4.05
CA VAL A 281 -7.40 -13.03 -3.46
C VAL A 281 -7.38 -14.56 -3.38
N LEU A 282 -8.52 -15.22 -3.20
CA LEU A 282 -8.63 -16.68 -3.18
C LEU A 282 -8.46 -17.28 -4.59
N LEU A 283 -9.01 -16.63 -5.62
CA LEU A 283 -8.97 -17.09 -7.01
C LEU A 283 -7.67 -16.74 -7.75
N ALA A 284 -6.97 -15.68 -7.36
CA ALA A 284 -5.76 -15.21 -8.07
C ALA A 284 -4.57 -16.18 -8.07
N LYS A 285 -4.61 -17.27 -7.27
CA LYS A 285 -3.61 -18.35 -7.32
C LYS A 285 -3.96 -19.46 -8.32
N GLU A 286 -5.17 -19.45 -8.88
CA GLU A 286 -5.72 -20.54 -9.67
C GLU A 286 -5.38 -20.36 -11.15
N GLN A 287 -4.30 -21.00 -11.59
CA GLN A 287 -3.77 -20.89 -12.95
C GLN A 287 -4.79 -21.20 -14.06
N GLN A 288 -5.75 -22.10 -13.80
CA GLN A 288 -6.81 -22.43 -14.77
C GLN A 288 -7.73 -21.24 -15.10
N LEU A 289 -7.95 -20.33 -14.14
CA LEU A 289 -8.73 -19.12 -14.37
C LEU A 289 -7.91 -18.02 -15.04
N LEU A 290 -6.61 -17.96 -14.77
CA LEU A 290 -5.70 -16.95 -15.32
C LEU A 290 -5.33 -17.19 -16.78
N THR A 291 -5.20 -18.47 -17.19
CA THR A 291 -4.74 -18.87 -18.53
C THR A 291 -5.85 -18.91 -19.58
N ARG A 292 -7.11 -18.73 -19.16
CA ARG A 292 -8.27 -18.70 -20.07
C ARG A 292 -8.21 -17.45 -20.95
N GLU A 293 -8.47 -17.61 -22.25
CA GLU A 293 -8.67 -16.48 -23.17
C GLU A 293 -9.81 -15.58 -22.64
N GLU A 294 -9.59 -14.27 -22.65
CA GLU A 294 -10.51 -13.28 -22.07
C GLU A 294 -10.89 -13.57 -20.60
N SER A 295 -9.91 -14.01 -19.80
CA SER A 295 -10.09 -14.36 -18.38
C SER A 295 -10.97 -13.35 -17.62
N PRO A 296 -12.17 -13.76 -17.15
CA PRO A 296 -13.04 -12.91 -16.35
C PRO A 296 -12.36 -12.44 -15.06
N LEU A 297 -11.46 -13.25 -14.50
CA LEU A 297 -10.69 -12.91 -13.30
C LEU A 297 -9.69 -11.77 -13.58
N LEU A 298 -8.97 -11.81 -14.70
CA LEU A 298 -8.08 -10.71 -15.09
C LEU A 298 -8.86 -9.43 -15.39
N ASN A 299 -10.02 -9.54 -16.03
CA ASN A 299 -10.91 -8.40 -16.27
C ASN A 299 -11.39 -7.79 -14.94
N LEU A 300 -11.84 -8.61 -13.99
CA LEU A 300 -12.25 -8.15 -12.66
C LEU A 300 -11.09 -7.51 -11.91
N LEU A 301 -9.91 -8.14 -11.90
CA LEU A 301 -8.68 -7.62 -11.31
C LEU A 301 -8.30 -6.25 -11.90
N GLY A 302 -8.42 -6.08 -13.22
CA GLY A 302 -8.19 -4.82 -13.92
C GLY A 302 -9.15 -3.70 -13.51
N GLN A 303 -10.37 -4.03 -13.08
CA GLN A 303 -11.40 -3.08 -12.66
C GLN A 303 -11.34 -2.73 -11.16
N THR A 304 -10.48 -3.39 -10.39
CA THR A 304 -10.42 -3.25 -8.93
C THR A 304 -10.13 -1.82 -8.46
N SER A 305 -9.44 -0.99 -9.26
CA SER A 305 -9.16 0.40 -8.89
C SER A 305 -10.40 1.29 -8.79
N SER A 306 -11.52 0.89 -9.40
CA SER A 306 -12.79 1.64 -9.32
C SER A 306 -13.71 1.20 -8.17
N LEU A 307 -13.31 0.18 -7.41
CA LEU A 307 -14.14 -0.39 -6.36
C LEU A 307 -13.96 0.35 -5.02
N PRO A 308 -15.01 0.44 -4.18
CA PRO A 308 -15.04 1.32 -3.01
C PRO A 308 -14.39 0.67 -1.77
N TRP A 309 -13.09 0.35 -1.86
CA TRP A 309 -12.35 -0.38 -0.80
C TRP A 309 -12.29 0.33 0.56
N GLN A 310 -12.63 1.62 0.63
CA GLN A 310 -12.85 2.32 1.90
C GLN A 310 -13.83 1.62 2.83
N LEU A 311 -14.76 0.84 2.28
CA LEU A 311 -15.78 0.12 3.05
C LEU A 311 -15.26 -1.17 3.70
N VAL A 312 -14.08 -1.65 3.32
CA VAL A 312 -13.44 -2.81 3.97
C VAL A 312 -12.80 -2.35 5.27
N SER A 313 -13.21 -2.89 6.43
CA SER A 313 -12.60 -2.53 7.71
C SER A 313 -11.13 -3.02 7.81
N ALA A 314 -10.32 -2.35 8.63
CA ALA A 314 -8.95 -2.78 8.93
C ALA A 314 -8.87 -4.25 9.41
N LEU A 315 -9.77 -4.69 10.29
CA LEU A 315 -9.82 -6.07 10.78
C LEU A 315 -10.10 -7.08 9.66
N SER A 316 -11.02 -6.75 8.75
CA SER A 316 -11.32 -7.58 7.59
C SER A 316 -10.12 -7.63 6.62
N TYR A 317 -9.45 -6.50 6.42
CA TYR A 317 -8.28 -6.40 5.57
C TYR A 317 -7.09 -7.21 6.12
N GLU A 318 -6.82 -7.14 7.42
CA GLU A 318 -5.80 -7.97 8.09
C GLU A 318 -6.10 -9.47 7.95
N SER A 319 -7.38 -9.85 8.01
CA SER A 319 -7.80 -11.25 7.79
C SER A 319 -7.48 -11.72 6.36
N VAL A 320 -7.68 -10.86 5.35
CA VAL A 320 -7.29 -11.13 3.96
C VAL A 320 -5.77 -11.22 3.81
N LEU A 321 -5.01 -10.32 4.44
CA LEU A 321 -3.55 -10.37 4.42
C LEU A 321 -3.00 -11.63 5.11
N SER A 322 -3.64 -12.10 6.19
CA SER A 322 -3.29 -13.37 6.84
C SER A 322 -3.49 -14.57 5.90
N TYR A 323 -4.58 -14.58 5.13
CA TYR A 323 -4.78 -15.57 4.08
C TYR A 323 -3.68 -15.48 3.01
N PHE A 324 -3.41 -14.27 2.51
CA PHE A 324 -2.38 -14.01 1.50
C PHE A 324 -1.01 -14.52 1.96
N ASN A 325 -0.60 -14.16 3.17
CA ASN A 325 0.65 -14.59 3.78
C ASN A 325 0.80 -16.11 3.87
N SER A 326 -0.31 -16.83 4.07
CA SER A 326 -0.29 -18.29 4.28
C SER A 326 -0.37 -19.11 2.98
N HIS A 327 -0.88 -18.52 1.90
CA HIS A 327 -1.20 -19.25 0.66
C HIS A 327 -0.40 -18.77 -0.56
N TYR A 328 0.32 -17.65 -0.47
CA TYR A 328 1.16 -17.14 -1.54
C TYR A 328 2.64 -17.20 -1.14
N PRO A 329 3.53 -17.60 -2.07
CA PRO A 329 4.97 -17.57 -1.80
C PRO A 329 5.44 -16.11 -1.71
N PRO A 330 6.39 -15.76 -0.81
CA PRO A 330 6.92 -14.41 -0.71
C PRO A 330 7.43 -13.83 -2.04
N ALA A 331 7.96 -14.69 -2.92
CA ALA A 331 8.48 -14.31 -4.23
C ALA A 331 7.44 -13.63 -5.14
N ILE A 332 6.13 -13.75 -4.85
CA ILE A 332 5.08 -13.11 -5.64
C ILE A 332 5.26 -11.59 -5.78
N ILE A 333 5.88 -10.92 -4.79
CA ILE A 333 6.13 -9.47 -4.85
C ILE A 333 7.16 -9.07 -5.91
N LEU A 334 7.95 -10.03 -6.41
CA LEU A 334 8.99 -9.81 -7.42
C LEU A 334 8.57 -10.26 -8.82
N VAL A 335 7.46 -11.00 -8.93
CA VAL A 335 7.00 -11.59 -10.19
C VAL A 335 6.35 -10.52 -11.06
N LYS A 336 6.81 -10.38 -12.31
CA LYS A 336 6.30 -9.42 -13.30
C LYS A 336 5.19 -9.99 -14.19
N GLU A 337 4.45 -10.95 -13.66
CA GLU A 337 3.29 -11.51 -14.36
C GLU A 337 2.08 -10.60 -14.14
N PRO A 338 1.27 -10.32 -15.18
CA PRO A 338 0.14 -9.39 -15.07
C PRO A 338 -0.82 -9.70 -13.91
N ALA A 339 -1.08 -10.99 -13.65
CA ALA A 339 -1.94 -11.42 -12.55
C ALA A 339 -1.38 -11.07 -11.17
N ALA A 340 -0.07 -11.28 -10.96
CA ALA A 340 0.61 -10.96 -9.71
C ALA A 340 0.65 -9.45 -9.49
N GLU A 341 0.98 -8.67 -10.52
CA GLU A 341 1.00 -7.21 -10.47
C GLU A 341 -0.39 -6.64 -10.14
N LEU A 342 -1.45 -7.15 -10.77
CA LEU A 342 -2.83 -6.74 -10.50
C LEU A 342 -3.27 -7.15 -9.09
N LEU A 343 -2.90 -8.32 -8.59
CA LEU A 343 -3.19 -8.75 -7.22
C LEU A 343 -2.52 -7.84 -6.19
N LEU A 344 -1.24 -7.52 -6.39
CA LEU A 344 -0.51 -6.62 -5.49
C LEU A 344 -1.06 -5.20 -5.55
N LYS A 345 -1.46 -4.74 -6.75
CA LYS A 345 -2.16 -3.47 -6.93
C LYS A 345 -3.51 -3.46 -6.19
N LEU A 346 -4.28 -4.55 -6.27
CA LEU A 346 -5.54 -4.70 -5.53
C LEU A 346 -5.30 -4.57 -4.01
N LEU A 347 -4.35 -5.32 -3.45
CA LEU A 347 -4.04 -5.26 -2.01
C LEU A 347 -3.61 -3.84 -1.61
N LYS A 348 -2.72 -3.23 -2.40
CA LYS A 348 -2.22 -1.88 -2.17
C LYS A 348 -3.33 -0.82 -2.20
N VAL A 349 -4.19 -0.82 -3.22
CA VAL A 349 -5.31 0.13 -3.33
C VAL A 349 -6.35 -0.13 -2.26
N SER A 350 -6.60 -1.40 -1.90
CA SER A 350 -7.50 -1.76 -0.80
C SER A 350 -6.98 -1.27 0.55
N ALA A 351 -5.65 -1.15 0.70
CA ALA A 351 -5.04 -0.57 1.89
C ALA A 351 -5.27 0.94 2.02
N GLY A 352 -5.53 1.64 0.91
CA GLY A 352 -5.68 3.09 0.83
C GLY A 352 -4.57 3.81 0.07
N PHE A 353 -3.55 3.09 -0.44
CA PHE A 353 -2.52 3.70 -1.29
C PHE A 353 -3.07 4.00 -2.69
N GLY A 354 -2.85 5.23 -3.18
CA GLY A 354 -3.29 5.65 -4.51
C GLY A 354 -4.81 5.86 -4.66
N ALA A 355 -5.56 5.91 -3.55
CA ALA A 355 -6.96 6.32 -3.58
C ALA A 355 -7.08 7.79 -4.03
N SER A 356 -7.86 8.06 -5.08
CA SER A 356 -8.27 9.42 -5.44
C SER A 356 -9.00 10.05 -4.26
N SER A 357 -8.94 11.38 -4.17
CA SER A 357 -9.60 12.19 -3.13
C SER A 357 -11.13 12.18 -3.25
N ASP A 358 -11.75 11.00 -3.39
CA ASP A 358 -13.18 10.86 -3.43
C ASP A 358 -13.77 11.01 -2.04
N SER A 359 -14.99 11.53 -1.99
CA SER A 359 -15.70 12.14 -0.85
C SER A 359 -15.92 11.27 0.39
N HIS A 360 -15.43 10.03 0.42
CA HIS A 360 -15.57 9.11 1.54
C HIS A 360 -14.21 8.88 2.21
N THR A 361 -14.02 9.52 3.37
CA THR A 361 -12.78 9.44 4.15
C THR A 361 -12.49 7.99 4.57
N HIS A 362 -11.32 7.47 4.15
CA HIS A 362 -10.79 6.18 4.63
C HIS A 362 -10.33 6.32 6.09
N PHE A 363 -11.25 6.32 7.06
CA PHE A 363 -10.92 6.55 8.48
C PHE A 363 -9.86 5.58 9.04
N ASP A 364 -9.81 4.36 8.52
CA ASP A 364 -8.88 3.29 8.89
C ASP A 364 -7.76 3.08 7.86
N GLY A 365 -7.57 4.01 6.92
CA GLY A 365 -6.58 3.93 5.84
C GLY A 365 -5.15 3.80 6.37
N THR A 366 -4.78 4.55 7.41
CA THR A 366 -3.45 4.45 8.04
C THR A 366 -3.18 3.04 8.59
N LEU A 367 -4.16 2.41 9.24
CA LEU A 367 -4.00 1.06 9.80
C LEU A 367 -3.83 0.01 8.70
N LYS A 368 -4.66 0.08 7.65
CA LYS A 368 -4.56 -0.82 6.51
C LYS A 368 -3.24 -0.65 5.73
N CYS A 369 -2.81 0.59 5.48
CA CYS A 369 -1.52 0.88 4.87
C CYS A 369 -0.35 0.33 5.70
N ARG A 370 -0.41 0.46 7.03
CA ARG A 370 0.57 -0.12 7.95
C ARG A 370 0.64 -1.65 7.80
N ALA A 371 -0.52 -2.31 7.84
CA ALA A 371 -0.60 -3.77 7.68
C ALA A 371 -0.07 -4.24 6.32
N TYR A 372 -0.33 -3.47 5.25
CA TYR A 372 0.25 -3.75 3.93
C TYR A 372 1.78 -3.64 3.93
N ILE A 373 2.34 -2.53 4.41
CA ILE A 373 3.81 -2.34 4.47
C ILE A 373 4.45 -3.44 5.30
N GLN A 374 3.89 -3.76 6.46
CA GLN A 374 4.36 -4.84 7.32
C GLN A 374 4.39 -6.18 6.58
N GLN A 375 3.35 -6.50 5.79
CA GLN A 375 3.29 -7.72 5.00
C GLN A 375 4.37 -7.75 3.89
N ILE A 376 4.60 -6.64 3.20
CA ILE A 376 5.65 -6.56 2.16
C ILE A 376 7.04 -6.67 2.78
N VAL A 377 7.32 -5.94 3.86
CA VAL A 377 8.60 -6.01 4.58
C VAL A 377 8.87 -7.43 5.10
N ARG A 378 7.84 -8.12 5.61
CA ARG A 378 7.95 -9.53 6.01
C ARG A 378 8.36 -10.42 4.83
N PHE A 379 7.71 -10.28 3.68
CA PHE A 379 8.07 -11.06 2.49
C PHE A 379 9.46 -10.75 1.97
N LEU A 380 9.87 -9.48 1.93
CA LEU A 380 11.23 -9.07 1.57
C LEU A 380 12.27 -9.65 2.52
N SER A 381 11.99 -9.64 3.83
CA SER A 381 12.88 -10.20 4.85
C SER A 381 13.05 -11.71 4.68
N VAL A 382 11.96 -12.46 4.41
CA VAL A 382 12.04 -13.90 4.13
C VAL A 382 12.83 -14.18 2.86
N LEU A 383 12.64 -13.38 1.80
CA LEU A 383 13.39 -13.56 0.55
C LEU A 383 14.89 -13.27 0.70
N GLU A 384 15.26 -12.28 1.51
CA GLU A 384 16.65 -11.96 1.83
C GLU A 384 17.31 -13.08 2.62
N GLN A 385 16.64 -13.55 3.68
CA GLN A 385 17.13 -14.66 4.53
C GLN A 385 17.29 -15.97 3.75
N ASP A 386 16.40 -16.22 2.78
CA ASP A 386 16.47 -17.39 1.88
C ASP A 386 17.47 -17.20 0.72
N GLY A 387 18.07 -16.02 0.54
CA GLY A 387 18.95 -15.71 -0.59
C GLY A 387 18.25 -15.71 -1.95
N LYS A 388 16.93 -15.50 -1.98
CA LYS A 388 16.06 -15.54 -3.17
C LYS A 388 15.80 -14.18 -3.80
N ILE A 389 16.36 -13.11 -3.25
CA ILE A 389 16.29 -11.75 -3.80
C ILE A 389 17.68 -11.16 -3.97
N ALA A 390 17.91 -10.49 -5.10
CA ALA A 390 19.12 -9.73 -5.33
C ALA A 390 19.09 -8.41 -4.54
N LEU A 391 20.24 -7.96 -4.03
CA LEU A 391 20.35 -6.73 -3.25
C LEU A 391 19.75 -5.51 -3.97
N SER A 392 20.01 -5.34 -5.26
CA SER A 392 19.46 -4.22 -6.05
C SER A 392 17.93 -4.27 -6.17
N ALA A 393 17.34 -5.46 -6.18
CA ALA A 393 15.88 -5.61 -6.18
C ALA A 393 15.31 -5.26 -4.80
N LEU A 394 15.97 -5.67 -3.72
CA LEU A 394 15.59 -5.33 -2.34
C LEU A 394 15.63 -3.81 -2.10
N GLU A 395 16.72 -3.15 -2.52
CA GLU A 395 16.87 -1.68 -2.46
C GLU A 395 15.75 -0.96 -3.23
N HIS A 396 15.40 -1.49 -4.40
CA HIS A 396 14.35 -0.92 -5.24
C HIS A 396 12.95 -1.11 -4.62
N GLU A 397 12.64 -2.27 -4.05
CA GLU A 397 11.37 -2.51 -3.35
C GLU A 397 11.26 -1.65 -2.08
N MET A 398 12.34 -1.49 -1.31
CA MET A 398 12.38 -0.59 -0.16
C MET A 398 12.10 0.85 -0.59
N SER A 399 12.74 1.33 -1.67
CA SER A 399 12.52 2.68 -2.19
C SER A 399 11.06 2.88 -2.63
N ARG A 400 10.46 1.88 -3.29
CA ARG A 400 9.03 1.93 -3.67
C ARG A 400 8.09 2.03 -2.47
N LEU A 401 8.36 1.30 -1.39
CA LEU A 401 7.58 1.43 -0.15
C LEU A 401 7.69 2.84 0.44
N LEU A 402 8.89 3.43 0.43
CA LEU A 402 9.10 4.79 0.91
C LEU A 402 8.39 5.83 0.03
N ASP A 403 8.40 5.66 -1.29
CA ASP A 403 7.65 6.51 -2.23
C ASP A 403 6.14 6.45 -1.96
N ASP A 404 5.60 5.25 -1.72
CA ASP A 404 4.19 5.05 -1.39
C ASP A 404 3.78 5.78 -0.10
N ILE A 405 4.67 5.81 0.92
CA ILE A 405 4.44 6.53 2.17
C ILE A 405 4.41 8.04 1.94
N VAL A 406 5.32 8.57 1.12
CA VAL A 406 5.36 10.01 0.82
C VAL A 406 4.13 10.46 0.04
N LEU A 407 3.63 9.61 -0.87
CA LEU A 407 2.43 9.89 -1.66
C LEU A 407 1.12 9.67 -0.89
N PHE A 408 1.17 8.97 0.25
CA PHE A 408 -0.01 8.70 1.06
C PHE A 408 -0.51 9.98 1.74
N ASN A 409 -1.82 10.19 1.68
CA ASN A 409 -2.49 11.29 2.35
C ASN A 409 -3.33 10.75 3.53
N PRO A 410 -2.86 10.87 4.79
CA PRO A 410 -3.61 10.40 5.94
C PRO A 410 -5.01 11.03 6.02
N PRO A 411 -6.02 10.30 6.55
CA PRO A 411 -7.41 10.76 6.59
C PRO A 411 -7.64 11.95 7.54
N ASP A 412 -6.78 12.12 8.55
CA ASP A 412 -6.86 13.23 9.51
C ASP A 412 -6.20 14.49 8.90
N PRO A 413 -6.90 15.64 8.86
CA PRO A 413 -6.30 16.91 8.41
C PRO A 413 -5.33 17.52 9.42
N ASP A 414 -5.35 17.11 10.70
CA ASP A 414 -4.50 17.70 11.74
C ASP A 414 -3.02 17.32 11.56
N MET A 415 -2.14 18.33 11.65
CA MET A 415 -0.70 18.16 11.37
C MET A 415 -0.01 17.15 12.32
N PRO A 416 -0.20 17.21 13.66
CA PRO A 416 0.26 16.17 14.58
C PRO A 416 -0.21 14.75 14.25
N SER A 417 -1.51 14.57 13.95
CA SER A 417 -2.04 13.25 13.57
C SER A 417 -1.42 12.73 12.27
N ARG A 418 -1.23 13.61 11.27
CA ARG A 418 -0.55 13.27 10.02
C ARG A 418 0.90 12.86 10.26
N HIS A 419 1.62 13.61 11.10
CA HIS A 419 2.99 13.28 11.49
C HIS A 419 3.07 11.90 12.12
N LEU A 420 2.20 11.58 13.08
CA LEU A 420 2.17 10.28 13.74
C LEU A 420 1.80 9.14 12.78
N ALA A 421 0.83 9.37 11.89
CA ALA A 421 0.44 8.42 10.87
C ALA A 421 1.63 8.06 9.97
N LEU A 422 2.28 9.05 9.35
CA LEU A 422 3.42 8.85 8.47
C LEU A 422 4.63 8.26 9.21
N SER A 423 4.91 8.72 10.44
CA SER A 423 5.99 8.17 11.27
C SER A 423 5.79 6.68 11.50
N SER A 424 4.55 6.25 11.74
CA SER A 424 4.25 4.84 11.94
C SER A 424 4.42 3.99 10.68
N LEU A 425 4.16 4.54 9.50
CA LEU A 425 4.36 3.82 8.23
C LEU A 425 5.86 3.70 7.92
N PHE A 426 6.62 4.79 8.10
CA PHE A 426 8.08 4.75 7.98
C PHE A 426 8.69 3.79 9.00
N ALA A 427 8.19 3.75 10.23
CA ALA A 427 8.68 2.85 11.26
C ALA A 427 8.58 1.39 10.82
N GLU A 428 7.45 0.98 10.22
CA GLU A 428 7.28 -0.37 9.65
C GLU A 428 8.24 -0.61 8.48
N ALA A 429 8.36 0.33 7.54
CA ALA A 429 9.27 0.18 6.41
C ALA A 429 10.73 0.00 6.86
N LEU A 430 11.17 0.75 7.87
CA LEU A 430 12.52 0.67 8.44
C LEU A 430 12.80 -0.65 9.16
N THR A 431 11.78 -1.45 9.53
CA THR A 431 12.02 -2.76 10.14
C THR A 431 12.76 -3.72 9.21
N ILE A 432 12.79 -3.47 7.89
CA ILE A 432 13.60 -4.24 6.95
C ILE A 432 15.10 -4.19 7.30
N LEU A 433 15.60 -3.04 7.77
CA LEU A 433 16.99 -2.86 8.19
C LEU A 433 17.33 -3.66 9.46
N ASN A 434 16.34 -3.84 10.34
CA ASN A 434 16.50 -4.57 11.60
C ASN A 434 16.57 -6.10 11.40
N HIS A 435 15.91 -6.61 10.35
CA HIS A 435 15.83 -8.05 10.09
C HIS A 435 16.78 -8.56 9.01
N ALA A 436 17.38 -7.65 8.24
CA ALA A 436 18.37 -7.98 7.21
C ALA A 436 19.70 -8.44 7.82
N SER A 437 20.46 -9.23 7.05
CA SER A 437 21.85 -9.53 7.41
C SER A 437 22.72 -8.26 7.48
N VAL A 438 23.82 -8.28 8.24
CA VAL A 438 24.67 -7.10 8.49
C VAL A 438 25.13 -6.42 7.19
N SER A 439 25.59 -7.19 6.21
CA SER A 439 26.05 -6.64 4.90
C SER A 439 24.91 -6.03 4.09
N THR A 440 23.74 -6.66 4.12
CA THR A 440 22.55 -6.17 3.41
C THR A 440 22.04 -4.90 4.08
N ALA A 441 21.97 -4.87 5.41
CA ALA A 441 21.54 -3.70 6.17
C ALA A 441 22.45 -2.48 5.92
N GLU A 442 23.77 -2.68 5.80
CA GLU A 442 24.69 -1.59 5.42
C GLU A 442 24.45 -1.06 4.00
N SER A 443 24.05 -1.92 3.07
CA SER A 443 23.73 -1.50 1.70
C SER A 443 22.38 -0.77 1.63
N LEU A 444 21.36 -1.30 2.31
CA LEU A 444 20.05 -0.66 2.48
C LEU A 444 20.16 0.69 3.19
N ARG A 445 21.07 0.84 4.16
CA ARG A 445 21.38 2.13 4.79
C ARG A 445 21.84 3.17 3.76
N VAL A 446 22.75 2.79 2.86
CA VAL A 446 23.23 3.68 1.79
C VAL A 446 22.11 4.03 0.82
N ALA A 447 21.27 3.04 0.46
CA ALA A 447 20.10 3.27 -0.38
C ALA A 447 19.08 4.22 0.27
N LEU A 448 18.76 4.02 1.56
CA LEU A 448 17.87 4.89 2.33
C LEU A 448 18.40 6.32 2.36
N ARG A 449 19.68 6.52 2.68
CA ARG A 449 20.30 7.85 2.67
C ARG A 449 20.19 8.51 1.30
N SER A 450 20.50 7.77 0.23
CA SER A 450 20.41 8.28 -1.15
C SER A 450 18.98 8.66 -1.52
N TRP A 451 17.99 7.87 -1.08
CA TRP A 451 16.57 8.16 -1.27
C TRP A 451 16.14 9.41 -0.49
N VAL A 452 16.56 9.58 0.77
CA VAL A 452 16.27 10.79 1.57
C VAL A 452 16.82 12.04 0.87
N GLU A 453 18.08 11.99 0.41
CA GLU A 453 18.72 13.10 -0.31
C GLU A 453 18.02 13.41 -1.65
N ALA A 454 17.43 12.42 -2.32
CA ALA A 454 16.72 12.61 -3.59
C ALA A 454 15.27 13.11 -3.43
N THR A 455 14.55 12.59 -2.44
CA THR A 455 13.07 12.65 -2.40
C THR A 455 12.53 13.60 -1.33
N LEU A 456 13.13 13.62 -0.12
CA LEU A 456 12.56 14.36 1.01
C LEU A 456 13.04 15.80 1.05
N ARG A 457 12.14 16.73 1.35
CA ARG A 457 12.44 18.16 1.54
C ARG A 457 11.55 18.72 2.66
N GLY A 458 12.04 19.76 3.35
CA GLY A 458 11.25 20.48 4.35
C GLY A 458 10.61 19.59 5.42
N LEU A 459 9.41 19.95 5.84
CA LEU A 459 8.66 19.24 6.89
C LEU A 459 8.37 17.76 6.59
N GLY A 460 8.42 17.35 5.31
CA GLY A 460 8.25 15.95 4.91
C GLY A 460 9.31 15.01 5.47
N ALA A 461 10.48 15.53 5.88
CA ALA A 461 11.55 14.75 6.49
C ALA A 461 11.29 14.39 7.96
N MET A 462 10.41 15.12 8.65
CA MET A 462 10.21 14.99 10.10
C MET A 462 9.60 13.65 10.52
N PRO A 463 8.57 13.11 9.83
CA PRO A 463 8.03 11.79 10.19
C PRO A 463 9.05 10.66 10.07
N LEU A 464 9.92 10.68 9.04
CA LEU A 464 10.99 9.70 8.91
C LEU A 464 12.04 9.86 10.01
N LEU A 465 12.37 11.09 10.39
CA LEU A 465 13.28 11.37 11.49
C LEU A 465 12.75 10.75 12.80
N THR A 466 11.48 11.00 13.14
CA THR A 466 10.83 10.39 14.31
C THR A 466 10.81 8.87 14.21
N ALA A 467 10.46 8.31 13.06
CA ALA A 467 10.43 6.87 12.85
C ALA A 467 11.82 6.23 13.06
N ALA A 468 12.87 6.82 12.51
CA ALA A 468 14.25 6.34 12.65
C ALA A 468 14.68 6.27 14.11
N CYS A 469 14.32 7.28 14.92
CA CYS A 469 14.60 7.29 16.35
C CYS A 469 13.86 6.19 17.14
N GLN A 470 12.68 5.79 16.67
CA GLN A 470 11.81 4.87 17.40
C GLN A 470 11.96 3.41 16.99
N SER A 471 12.36 3.14 15.74
CA SER A 471 12.31 1.78 15.19
C SER A 471 13.66 1.19 14.80
N LEU A 472 14.71 1.98 14.54
CA LEU A 472 16.01 1.42 14.12
C LEU A 472 16.76 0.82 15.31
N ALA A 473 17.15 -0.45 15.19
CA ALA A 473 17.90 -1.16 16.22
C ALA A 473 19.39 -0.77 16.26
N SER A 474 19.95 -0.30 15.13
CA SER A 474 21.35 0.08 15.00
C SER A 474 21.55 1.58 15.25
N VAL A 475 22.36 1.93 16.25
CA VAL A 475 22.74 3.33 16.57
C VAL A 475 23.40 4.02 15.38
N ARG A 476 24.18 3.28 14.59
CA ARG A 476 24.81 3.78 13.35
C ARG A 476 23.78 4.14 12.30
N HIS A 477 22.80 3.26 12.06
CA HIS A 477 21.75 3.50 11.06
C HIS A 477 20.86 4.67 11.48
N MET A 478 20.53 4.75 12.77
CA MET A 478 19.80 5.87 13.36
C MET A 478 20.57 7.19 13.20
N ALA A 479 21.86 7.23 13.54
CA ALA A 479 22.69 8.43 13.50
C ALA A 479 22.81 9.02 12.09
N GLU A 480 22.96 8.17 11.06
CA GLU A 480 23.03 8.65 9.69
C GLU A 480 21.66 9.02 9.11
N THR A 481 20.62 8.25 9.42
CA THR A 481 19.26 8.54 8.92
C THR A 481 18.76 9.86 9.49
N THR A 482 18.97 10.09 10.80
CA THR A 482 18.62 11.36 11.44
C THR A 482 19.40 12.54 10.84
N GLU A 483 20.72 12.41 10.64
CA GLU A 483 21.53 13.45 9.99
C GLU A 483 21.07 13.74 8.56
N ALA A 484 20.72 12.70 7.80
CA ALA A 484 20.20 12.84 6.44
C ALA A 484 18.85 13.56 6.43
N CYS A 485 17.93 13.24 7.36
CA CYS A 485 16.64 13.92 7.49
C CYS A 485 16.80 15.39 7.87
N VAL A 486 17.69 15.71 8.82
CA VAL A 486 17.97 17.11 9.20
C VAL A 486 18.59 17.88 8.04
N THR A 487 19.50 17.26 7.28
CA THR A 487 20.08 17.86 6.08
C THR A 487 19.01 18.11 5.01
N ALA A 488 18.14 17.13 4.76
CA ALA A 488 17.06 17.21 3.78
C ALA A 488 16.02 18.29 4.12
N TYR A 489 15.74 18.51 5.40
CA TYR A 489 14.86 19.60 5.88
C TYR A 489 15.33 20.98 5.41
N PHE A 490 16.63 21.24 5.46
CA PHE A 490 17.21 22.54 5.08
C PHE A 490 17.60 22.66 3.59
N ASN A 491 17.49 21.59 2.81
CA ASN A 491 17.76 21.61 1.35
C ASN A 491 16.54 22.04 0.51
N GLU A 492 15.63 22.82 1.07
CA GLU A 492 14.43 23.28 0.38
C GLU A 492 14.69 24.60 -0.37
N ASP A 493 14.84 24.52 -1.70
CA ASP A 493 15.13 25.68 -2.58
C ASP A 493 13.93 26.64 -2.78
N SER A 494 12.81 26.42 -2.09
CA SER A 494 11.58 27.20 -2.26
C SER A 494 11.70 28.58 -1.61
N PRO A 495 11.20 29.67 -2.20
CA PRO A 495 11.16 31.00 -1.55
C PRO A 495 10.31 31.04 -0.26
N ALA A 496 9.54 29.98 0.04
CA ALA A 496 8.87 29.77 1.33
C ALA A 496 9.84 29.32 2.46
N SER A 497 11.12 29.06 2.15
CA SER A 497 12.15 28.61 3.10
C SER A 497 12.58 29.67 4.12
N GLN A 498 12.11 30.91 3.99
CA GLN A 498 12.44 32.03 4.90
C GLN A 498 11.97 31.80 6.35
N ASP A 499 11.11 30.80 6.60
CA ASP A 499 10.58 30.46 7.94
C ASP A 499 11.05 29.07 8.47
N LEU A 500 12.05 28.42 7.85
CA LEU A 500 12.57 27.12 8.32
C LEU A 500 13.42 27.27 9.59
N GLY A 501 12.78 27.11 10.75
CA GLY A 501 13.44 27.12 12.05
C GLY A 501 13.90 25.72 12.53
N TRP A 502 14.67 25.71 13.62
CA TRP A 502 15.07 24.45 14.28
C TRP A 502 13.93 23.76 15.06
N GLY A 503 12.82 24.45 15.30
CA GLY A 503 11.69 23.97 16.12
C GLY A 503 11.13 22.60 15.74
N PRO A 504 10.73 22.36 14.47
CA PRO A 504 10.20 21.07 14.04
C PRO A 504 11.18 19.90 14.25
N ILE A 505 12.47 20.13 14.01
CA ILE A 505 13.53 19.13 14.21
C ILE A 505 13.66 18.81 15.71
N LEU A 506 13.65 19.83 16.58
CA LEU A 506 13.72 19.65 18.03
C LEU A 506 12.55 18.85 18.58
N ALA A 507 11.36 19.01 18.02
CA ALA A 507 10.18 18.25 18.41
C ALA A 507 10.20 16.79 17.89
N SER A 508 10.86 16.55 16.76
CA SER A 508 10.86 15.25 16.07
C SER A 508 12.00 14.33 16.49
N LEU A 509 13.17 14.88 16.84
CA LEU A 509 14.34 14.10 17.26
C LEU A 509 14.14 13.53 18.66
N GLN A 510 14.18 12.21 18.76
CA GLN A 510 14.10 11.48 20.02
C GLN A 510 15.41 10.73 20.23
N ILE A 511 16.08 11.02 21.34
CA ILE A 511 17.34 10.37 21.70
C ILE A 511 17.03 9.10 22.48
N PRO A 512 17.65 7.95 22.14
CA PRO A 512 17.36 6.71 22.84
C PRO A 512 17.88 6.78 24.27
N GLU A 513 16.98 6.71 25.26
CA GLU A 513 17.34 6.93 26.67
C GLU A 513 18.37 5.91 27.18
N LEU A 514 18.24 4.65 26.78
CA LEU A 514 19.09 3.55 27.26
C LEU A 514 20.47 3.49 26.60
N THR A 515 20.63 4.10 25.42
CA THR A 515 21.87 4.06 24.62
C THR A 515 22.33 5.45 24.20
N ALA A 516 21.96 6.48 24.97
CA ALA A 516 22.23 7.88 24.62
C ALA A 516 23.73 8.16 24.44
N GLU A 517 24.60 7.63 25.30
CA GLU A 517 26.05 7.86 25.19
C GLU A 517 26.62 7.20 23.92
N ASP A 518 26.27 5.94 23.67
CA ASP A 518 26.68 5.21 22.47
C ASP A 518 26.20 5.90 21.19
N PHE A 519 24.95 6.38 21.18
CA PHE A 519 24.38 7.12 20.06
C PHE A 519 25.14 8.44 19.79
N LEU A 520 25.47 9.20 20.84
CA LEU A 520 26.20 10.46 20.69
C LEU A 520 27.66 10.23 20.25
N GLN A 521 28.32 9.19 20.76
CA GLN A 521 29.66 8.81 20.30
C GLN A 521 29.65 8.36 18.84
N GLU A 522 28.64 7.57 18.44
CA GLU A 522 28.51 7.13 17.05
C GLU A 522 28.18 8.31 16.11
N CYS A 523 27.32 9.25 16.53
CA CYS A 523 27.10 10.50 15.78
C CYS A 523 28.41 11.28 15.60
N LEU A 524 29.28 11.33 16.61
CA LEU A 524 30.56 12.02 16.55
C LEU A 524 31.53 11.31 15.59
N SER A 525 31.57 9.98 15.62
CA SER A 525 32.45 9.16 14.76
C SER A 525 32.06 9.23 13.29
N LEU A 526 30.76 9.33 13.00
CA LEU A 526 30.19 9.40 11.65
C LEU A 526 30.15 10.82 11.08
N GLY A 527 30.34 11.85 11.92
CA GLY A 527 30.24 13.24 11.50
C GLY A 527 28.81 13.77 11.38
N SER A 528 27.87 13.21 12.16
CA SER A 528 26.47 13.66 12.26
C SER A 528 26.35 14.97 13.07
N TYR A 529 26.98 16.03 12.57
CA TYR A 529 27.14 17.29 13.31
C TYR A 529 25.84 18.05 13.50
N LEU A 530 24.87 17.93 12.59
CA LEU A 530 23.57 18.57 12.74
C LEU A 530 22.76 17.87 13.82
N THR A 531 22.76 16.53 13.84
CA THR A 531 22.09 15.75 14.90
C THR A 531 22.63 16.09 16.29
N LEU A 532 23.95 16.19 16.45
CA LEU A 532 24.58 16.61 17.71
C LEU A 532 24.27 18.08 18.08
N TYR A 533 24.12 18.96 17.09
CA TYR A 533 23.68 20.34 17.33
C TYR A 533 22.23 20.40 17.81
N VAL A 534 21.33 19.61 17.22
CA VAL A 534 19.94 19.50 17.68
C VAL A 534 19.91 18.98 19.12
N TYR A 535 20.70 17.96 19.45
CA TYR A 535 20.84 17.48 20.84
C TYR A 535 21.27 18.61 21.79
N THR A 536 22.29 19.39 21.40
CA THR A 536 22.77 20.56 22.16
C THR A 536 21.63 21.53 22.45
N LEU A 537 20.84 21.86 21.44
CA LEU A 537 19.68 22.74 21.59
C LEU A 537 18.59 22.14 22.49
N GLN A 538 18.29 20.84 22.37
CA GLN A 538 17.33 20.16 23.26
C GLN A 538 17.79 20.23 24.72
N ARG A 539 19.07 20.01 24.99
CA ARG A 539 19.64 20.10 26.35
C ARG A 539 19.52 21.51 26.94
N LEU A 540 19.75 22.54 26.13
CA LEU A 540 19.62 23.93 26.56
C LEU A 540 18.15 24.32 26.80
N ASN A 541 17.24 23.87 25.93
CA ASN A 541 15.82 24.18 26.07
C ASN A 541 15.15 23.43 27.23
N ALA A 542 15.64 22.25 27.59
CA ALA A 542 15.10 21.47 28.71
C ALA A 542 15.41 22.09 30.08
N GLU A 543 16.57 22.75 30.23
CA GLU A 543 17.00 23.35 31.49
C GLU A 543 17.79 24.65 31.21
N GLN A 544 17.14 25.81 31.41
CA GLN A 544 17.75 27.13 31.23
C GLN A 544 18.44 27.59 32.53
N THR A 545 19.48 26.86 32.94
CA THR A 545 20.31 27.20 34.10
C THR A 545 21.76 27.38 33.67
N LEU A 546 22.47 28.31 34.32
CA LEU A 546 23.91 28.54 34.09
C LEU A 546 24.74 27.26 34.26
N THR A 547 24.36 26.41 35.21
CA THR A 547 25.00 25.11 35.44
C THR A 547 24.83 24.18 34.24
N ASN A 548 23.62 24.09 33.67
CA ASN A 548 23.38 23.28 32.50
C ASN A 548 24.05 23.85 31.25
N GLU A 549 24.03 25.16 31.06
CA GLU A 549 24.75 25.86 29.99
C GLU A 549 26.26 25.57 30.04
N MET A 550 26.89 25.65 31.21
CA MET A 550 28.31 25.29 31.38
C MET A 550 28.56 23.80 31.08
N ARG A 551 27.66 22.90 31.50
CA ARG A 551 27.76 21.46 31.20
C ARG A 551 27.69 21.19 29.69
N VAL A 552 26.78 21.86 28.99
CA VAL A 552 26.64 21.78 27.53
C VAL A 552 27.89 22.36 26.85
N LEU A 553 28.40 23.50 27.33
CA LEU A 553 29.62 24.12 26.82
C LEU A 553 30.86 23.20 26.96
N LEU A 554 31.03 22.53 28.11
CA LEU A 554 32.11 21.55 28.31
C LEU A 554 31.98 20.36 27.35
N THR A 555 30.75 19.91 27.10
CA THR A 555 30.48 18.82 26.15
C THR A 555 30.82 19.23 24.72
N LEU A 556 30.38 20.42 24.29
CA LEU A 556 30.71 20.99 22.98
C LEU A 556 32.23 21.18 22.82
N SER A 557 32.92 21.69 23.84
CA SER A 557 34.39 21.83 23.83
C SER A 557 35.07 20.48 23.59
N LYS A 558 34.63 19.44 24.31
CA LYS A 558 35.17 18.08 24.15
C LYS A 558 34.93 17.52 22.74
N TRP A 559 33.77 17.80 22.13
CA TRP A 559 33.49 17.38 20.75
C TRP A 559 34.34 18.14 19.73
N LEU A 560 34.48 19.47 19.89
CA LEU A 560 35.29 20.31 19.03
C LEU A 560 36.77 19.87 18.99
N ASP A 561 37.30 19.42 20.12
CA ASP A 561 38.68 18.90 20.20
C ASP A 561 38.88 17.60 19.40
N GLN A 562 37.84 16.78 19.28
CA GLN A 562 37.89 15.46 18.62
C GLN A 562 37.61 15.53 17.12
N VAL A 563 36.86 16.53 16.66
CA VAL A 563 36.27 16.54 15.32
C VAL A 563 37.16 17.17 14.27
N TYR A 564 37.44 16.44 13.18
CA TYR A 564 38.04 16.94 11.95
C TYR A 564 37.11 16.63 10.77
N PRO A 565 36.52 17.63 10.10
CA PRO A 565 35.51 17.39 9.07
C PRO A 565 36.12 16.67 7.87
N SER A 566 35.39 15.68 7.35
CA SER A 566 35.88 14.79 6.29
C SER A 566 35.54 15.28 4.88
N THR A 567 34.51 16.13 4.74
CA THR A 567 34.05 16.67 3.45
C THR A 567 33.73 18.16 3.54
N ALA A 568 33.72 18.84 2.39
CA ALA A 568 33.34 20.25 2.29
C ALA A 568 31.90 20.53 2.75
N LYS A 569 31.00 19.55 2.67
CA LYS A 569 29.62 19.68 3.19
C LYS A 569 29.57 19.65 4.71
N ASP A 570 30.49 18.91 5.35
CA ASP A 570 30.52 18.77 6.80
C ASP A 570 31.19 19.97 7.49
N GLU A 571 32.10 20.66 6.79
CA GLU A 571 32.77 21.88 7.25
C GLU A 571 31.77 22.92 7.79
N ALA A 572 30.76 23.26 7.00
CA ALA A 572 29.83 24.33 7.33
C ALA A 572 28.98 24.03 8.58
N LYS A 573 28.73 22.75 8.90
CA LYS A 573 27.95 22.35 10.07
C LYS A 573 28.63 22.73 11.37
N LEU A 574 29.97 22.76 11.40
CA LEU A 574 30.75 23.12 12.60
C LEU A 574 30.58 24.57 13.03
N PHE A 575 30.17 25.46 12.13
CA PHE A 575 29.93 26.86 12.47
C PHE A 575 28.80 27.02 13.48
N LEU A 576 27.80 26.13 13.47
CA LEU A 576 26.75 26.08 14.49
C LEU A 576 27.33 25.82 15.88
N TRP A 577 28.32 24.92 15.96
CA TRP A 577 29.00 24.60 17.21
C TRP A 577 29.91 25.74 17.66
N TRP A 578 30.63 26.39 16.75
CA TRP A 578 31.48 27.53 17.07
C TRP A 578 30.65 28.69 17.60
N HIS A 579 29.56 29.03 16.90
CA HIS A 579 28.61 30.03 17.33
C HIS A 579 28.05 29.71 18.73
N LYS A 580 27.58 28.47 18.94
CA LYS A 580 26.97 28.09 20.22
C LYS A 580 28.00 28.06 21.36
N ALA A 581 29.22 27.59 21.11
CA ALA A 581 30.30 27.60 22.10
C ALA A 581 30.67 29.04 22.49
N LEU A 582 30.84 29.95 21.52
CA LEU A 582 31.13 31.36 21.78
C LEU A 582 30.00 32.04 22.55
N HIS A 583 28.75 31.81 22.14
CA HIS A 583 27.58 32.35 22.84
C HIS A 583 27.49 31.87 24.29
N LEU A 584 27.67 30.57 24.54
CA LEU A 584 27.67 30.03 25.90
C LEU A 584 28.87 30.55 26.71
N CYS A 585 30.06 30.71 26.12
CA CYS A 585 31.19 31.34 26.80
C CYS A 585 30.85 32.77 27.25
N LEU A 586 30.19 33.57 26.40
CA LEU A 586 29.78 34.94 26.74
C LEU A 586 28.78 34.96 27.92
N LEU A 587 27.76 34.10 27.90
CA LEU A 587 26.79 33.98 29.00
C LEU A 587 27.45 33.65 30.35
N GLN A 588 28.49 32.79 30.33
CA GLN A 588 29.22 32.41 31.54
C GLN A 588 30.15 33.53 32.03
N VAL A 589 30.70 34.33 31.12
CA VAL A 589 31.58 35.46 31.46
C VAL A 589 30.83 36.62 32.10
N GLU A 590 29.57 36.83 31.72
CA GLU A 590 28.68 37.84 32.30
C GLU A 590 28.37 37.61 33.80
N GLN A 591 28.69 36.43 34.35
CA GLN A 591 28.45 36.11 35.77
C GLN A 591 29.53 36.67 36.72
N GLU A 592 30.65 37.17 36.20
CA GLU A 592 31.79 37.71 36.98
C GLU A 592 32.36 36.76 38.08
N ASP A 593 32.13 35.45 37.95
CA ASP A 593 32.70 34.42 38.83
C ASP A 593 34.12 34.01 38.38
N ALA A 594 35.10 34.11 39.28
CA ALA A 594 36.51 33.84 38.98
C ALA A 594 36.81 32.38 38.56
N VAL A 595 36.10 31.40 39.12
CA VAL A 595 36.29 29.97 38.80
C VAL A 595 35.67 29.63 37.45
N LEU A 596 34.50 30.21 37.16
CA LEU A 596 33.87 30.08 35.84
C LEU A 596 34.72 30.78 34.77
N MET A 597 35.28 31.95 35.07
CA MET A 597 36.16 32.69 34.17
C MET A 597 37.38 31.85 33.74
N GLU A 598 38.07 31.20 34.68
CA GLU A 598 39.21 30.31 34.35
C GLU A 598 38.79 29.17 33.41
N SER A 599 37.62 28.57 33.67
CA SER A 599 37.07 27.50 32.84
C SER A 599 36.73 28.00 31.42
N VAL A 600 36.14 29.18 31.29
CA VAL A 600 35.81 29.79 30.00
C VAL A 600 37.08 30.15 29.22
N ILE A 601 38.09 30.72 29.87
CA ILE A 601 39.37 31.05 29.21
C ILE A 601 40.02 29.78 28.65
N ARG A 602 40.01 28.68 29.42
CA ARG A 602 40.53 27.40 28.93
C ARG A 602 39.77 26.90 27.71
N ILE A 603 38.44 27.00 27.69
CA ILE A 603 37.59 26.56 26.57
C ILE A 603 37.83 27.45 25.33
N LEU A 604 37.87 28.77 25.50
CA LEU A 604 38.15 29.70 24.40
C LEU A 604 39.57 29.49 23.82
N THR A 605 40.55 29.21 24.68
CA THR A 605 41.93 28.90 24.25
C THR A 605 41.99 27.56 23.51
N ALA A 606 41.26 26.55 23.96
CA ALA A 606 41.14 25.27 23.27
C ALA A 606 40.48 25.43 21.89
N LEU A 607 39.36 26.17 21.83
CA LEU A 607 38.69 26.51 20.57
C LEU A 607 39.62 27.27 19.63
N GLN A 608 40.33 28.28 20.11
CA GLN A 608 41.33 29.02 19.33
C GLN A 608 42.40 28.08 18.76
N GLY A 609 42.99 27.22 19.60
CA GLY A 609 43.99 26.24 19.17
C GLY A 609 43.44 25.30 18.09
N ARG A 610 42.20 24.83 18.25
CA ARG A 610 41.52 23.99 17.27
C ARG A 610 41.30 24.72 15.94
N LEU A 611 40.80 25.94 15.97
CA LEU A 611 40.59 26.78 14.78
C LEU A 611 41.90 27.04 14.05
N SER A 612 43.00 27.27 14.77
CA SER A 612 44.32 27.42 14.17
C SER A 612 44.74 26.18 13.40
N VAL A 613 44.54 24.97 13.96
CA VAL A 613 44.85 23.70 13.29
C VAL A 613 43.97 23.50 12.05
N LEU A 614 42.68 23.81 12.14
CA LEU A 614 41.74 23.71 11.01
C LEU A 614 42.05 24.73 9.89
N ALA A 615 42.69 25.84 10.22
CA ALA A 615 43.10 26.85 9.25
C ALA A 615 44.38 26.50 8.49
N GLU A 616 45.13 25.47 8.90
CA GLU A 616 46.41 25.11 8.28
C GLU A 616 46.27 24.50 6.88
N GLU A 617 47.21 24.87 5.98
CA GLU A 617 47.21 24.39 4.61
C GLU A 617 47.77 22.98 4.47
N LYS A 618 48.63 22.58 5.42
CA LYS A 618 49.24 21.26 5.49
C LYS A 618 48.99 20.67 6.86
N ILE A 619 48.43 19.46 6.88
CA ILE A 619 48.35 18.66 8.10
C ILE A 619 49.75 18.13 8.36
N SER A 620 50.23 18.36 9.58
CA SER A 620 51.50 17.83 10.00
C SER A 620 51.43 17.08 11.32
N SER A 621 52.09 15.94 11.38
CA SER A 621 52.41 15.25 12.62
C SER A 621 53.91 15.41 12.94
N GLY A 622 54.23 15.94 14.12
CA GLY A 622 55.61 16.02 14.64
C GLY A 622 56.49 17.14 14.02
N ILE A 623 57.81 17.03 14.26
CA ILE A 623 58.84 18.05 13.93
C ILE A 623 58.90 18.38 12.41
N LEU A 624 58.55 17.43 11.55
CA LEU A 624 58.49 17.62 10.09
C LEU A 624 57.40 18.62 9.65
N GLY A 625 56.40 18.84 10.50
CA GLY A 625 55.35 19.82 10.31
C GLY A 625 55.75 21.27 10.42
N ALA A 626 56.56 21.57 11.43
CA ALA A 626 57.07 22.91 11.68
C ALA A 626 57.95 23.43 10.54
N LEU A 627 58.42 22.54 9.65
CA LEU A 627 59.23 22.85 8.46
C LEU A 627 58.41 22.91 7.16
N GLY A 628 57.08 22.82 7.22
CA GLY A 628 56.21 22.95 6.03
C GLY A 628 56.17 21.71 5.14
N LEU A 629 56.63 20.55 5.62
CA LEU A 629 56.57 19.25 4.94
C LEU A 629 55.43 18.42 5.54
N GLY A 630 54.20 18.69 5.10
CA GLY A 630 52.99 17.98 5.54
C GLY A 630 52.06 17.62 4.39
N ARG A 631 51.12 16.70 4.65
CA ARG A 631 50.08 16.32 3.68
C ARG A 631 49.15 17.53 3.47
N ARG A 632 48.79 17.83 2.23
CA ARG A 632 47.84 18.92 1.94
C ARG A 632 46.54 18.68 2.71
N SER A 633 46.06 19.71 3.40
CA SER A 633 44.80 19.66 4.13
C SER A 633 43.64 19.41 3.15
N PRO A 634 42.68 18.52 3.48
CA PRO A 634 41.50 18.26 2.66
C PRO A 634 40.45 19.37 2.77
N LEU A 635 40.62 20.30 3.72
CA LEU A 635 39.65 21.35 4.00
C LEU A 635 39.63 22.42 2.91
N SER A 636 38.45 22.97 2.60
CA SER A 636 38.28 23.99 1.58
C SER A 636 38.94 25.32 1.96
N ASN A 637 39.39 26.08 0.96
CA ASN A 637 39.96 27.41 1.18
C ASN A 637 38.93 28.35 1.83
N ARG A 638 37.65 28.25 1.41
CA ARG A 638 36.51 28.97 1.98
C ARG A 638 36.37 28.74 3.48
N PHE A 639 36.44 27.48 3.93
CA PHE A 639 36.39 27.14 5.36
C PHE A 639 37.60 27.64 6.13
N ARG A 640 38.81 27.54 5.55
CA ARG A 640 40.04 28.03 6.18
C ARG A 640 40.03 29.54 6.39
N VAL A 641 39.41 30.32 5.51
CA VAL A 641 39.23 31.77 5.72
C VAL A 641 38.45 32.05 7.00
N VAL A 642 37.33 31.34 7.22
CA VAL A 642 36.55 31.46 8.46
C VAL A 642 37.37 31.01 9.67
N ALA A 643 37.99 29.84 9.61
CA ALA A 643 38.78 29.29 10.71
C ALA A 643 39.96 30.20 11.10
N ARG A 644 40.70 30.73 10.11
CA ARG A 644 41.84 31.65 10.33
C ARG A 644 41.36 32.96 10.93
N SER A 645 40.25 33.51 10.43
CA SER A 645 39.68 34.76 10.92
C SER A 645 39.21 34.64 12.37
N MET A 646 38.46 33.58 12.70
CA MET A 646 37.99 33.32 14.06
C MET A 646 39.14 33.00 15.03
N SER A 647 40.16 32.26 14.58
CA SER A 647 41.36 32.01 15.39
C SER A 647 42.12 33.30 15.71
N ALA A 648 42.34 34.16 14.70
CA ALA A 648 43.03 35.45 14.89
C ALA A 648 42.23 36.38 15.81
N PHE A 649 40.90 36.41 15.64
CA PHE A 649 40.00 37.16 16.51
C PHE A 649 40.12 36.73 17.97
N LEU A 650 40.01 35.42 18.26
CA LEU A 650 40.12 34.91 19.63
C LEU A 650 41.47 35.22 20.28
N LEU A 651 42.58 35.13 19.54
CA LEU A 651 43.91 35.52 20.04
C LEU A 651 43.99 37.00 20.41
N VAL A 652 43.34 37.89 19.66
CA VAL A 652 43.30 39.33 19.96
C VAL A 652 42.43 39.61 21.19
N GLN A 653 41.36 38.85 21.39
CA GLN A 653 40.47 39.02 22.56
C GLN A 653 40.98 38.33 23.84
N ILE A 654 42.02 37.50 23.75
CA ILE A 654 42.69 36.84 24.89
C ILE A 654 44.17 37.31 24.93
N PRO A 655 44.42 38.58 25.30
CA PRO A 655 45.75 39.20 25.17
C PRO A 655 46.79 38.61 26.13
N VAL A 656 46.37 38.12 27.29
CA VAL A 656 47.21 37.52 28.34
C VAL A 656 46.53 36.24 28.82
N ASP A 657 47.33 35.20 29.10
CA ASP A 657 46.84 33.98 29.77
C ASP A 657 46.14 34.42 31.08
N ASN A 658 44.82 34.24 31.16
CA ASN A 658 43.90 34.65 32.24
C ASN A 658 43.14 35.99 32.09
N GLN A 659 43.16 36.67 30.93
CA GLN A 659 42.31 37.85 30.70
C GLN A 659 41.51 37.79 29.40
N ILE A 660 40.22 38.14 29.49
CA ILE A 660 39.32 38.30 28.33
C ILE A 660 39.02 39.78 28.12
N ARG A 661 39.11 40.23 26.87
CA ARG A 661 38.72 41.58 26.48
C ARG A 661 37.21 41.67 26.26
N LEU A 662 36.49 42.21 27.25
CA LEU A 662 35.04 42.40 27.20
C LEU A 662 34.64 43.85 26.87
N ARG A 663 35.46 44.84 27.28
CA ARG A 663 35.14 46.26 27.09
C ARG A 663 35.73 46.80 25.78
N PRO A 664 34.91 47.40 24.90
CA PRO A 664 35.39 48.05 23.69
C PRO A 664 36.14 49.36 24.01
N GLY A 665 37.04 49.79 23.11
CA GLY A 665 37.72 51.10 23.18
C GLY A 665 39.06 51.12 23.91
N VAL A 666 39.50 50.03 24.54
CA VAL A 666 40.88 49.87 25.02
C VAL A 666 41.72 49.31 23.86
N GLU A 667 42.82 49.99 23.51
CA GLU A 667 43.76 49.51 22.49
C GLU A 667 44.23 48.09 22.86
N PRO A 668 44.17 47.14 21.91
CA PRO A 668 44.52 45.75 22.20
C PRO A 668 46.02 45.67 22.56
N GLN A 669 46.34 45.12 23.73
CA GLN A 669 47.69 44.63 23.99
C GLN A 669 47.89 43.35 23.17
N VAL A 670 48.26 43.52 21.90
CA VAL A 670 48.43 42.41 20.95
C VAL A 670 49.64 41.58 21.37
N SER A 671 49.41 40.34 21.81
CA SER A 671 50.50 39.39 22.05
C SER A 671 51.27 39.12 20.76
N SER A 672 52.52 38.66 20.86
CA SER A 672 53.31 38.30 19.67
C SER A 672 52.61 37.22 18.83
N ARG A 673 51.88 36.30 19.46
CA ARG A 673 51.05 35.28 18.80
C ARG A 673 49.87 35.89 18.05
N ALA A 674 49.14 36.83 18.66
CA ALA A 674 48.05 37.54 18.00
C ALA A 674 48.55 38.35 16.80
N GLN A 675 49.72 38.99 16.91
CA GLN A 675 50.31 39.76 15.80
C GLN A 675 50.73 38.85 14.63
N GLN A 676 51.31 37.68 14.93
CA GLN A 676 51.62 36.67 13.91
C GLN A 676 50.35 36.15 13.22
N ALA A 677 49.27 35.88 13.98
CA ALA A 677 48.00 35.43 13.42
C ALA A 677 47.35 36.47 12.50
N LEU A 678 47.41 37.75 12.87
CA LEU A 678 46.93 38.86 12.03
C LEU A 678 47.74 39.01 10.75
N GLN A 679 49.07 38.94 10.84
CA GLN A 679 49.94 38.96 9.66
C GLN A 679 49.68 37.77 8.73
N ALA A 680 49.44 36.59 9.30
CA ALA A 680 49.09 35.40 8.53
C ALA A 680 47.72 35.54 7.84
N LEU A 681 46.73 36.14 8.49
CA LEU A 681 45.43 36.46 7.89
C LEU A 681 45.58 37.46 6.73
N ASP A 682 46.33 38.54 6.92
CA ASP A 682 46.59 39.54 5.87
C ASP A 682 47.33 38.93 4.68
N ALA A 683 48.26 38.01 4.92
CA ALA A 683 48.99 37.31 3.88
C ALA A 683 48.08 36.44 2.98
N LEU A 684 46.92 35.97 3.48
CA LEU A 684 45.96 35.24 2.65
C LEU A 684 45.40 36.10 1.53
N ALA A 685 45.20 37.40 1.75
CA ALA A 685 44.69 38.32 0.72
C ALA A 685 45.64 38.48 -0.47
N LEU A 686 46.93 38.18 -0.28
CA LEU A 686 47.97 38.24 -1.32
C LEU A 686 48.21 36.86 -1.97
N ASN A 687 47.64 35.79 -1.42
CA ASN A 687 47.83 34.43 -1.91
C ASN A 687 46.80 34.12 -3.01
N LYS A 688 47.30 33.73 -4.20
CA LYS A 688 46.47 33.41 -5.37
C LYS A 688 45.41 32.34 -5.10
N GLN A 689 45.61 31.44 -4.13
CA GLN A 689 44.63 30.40 -3.78
C GLN A 689 43.36 30.94 -3.10
N TYR A 690 43.39 32.17 -2.59
CA TYR A 690 42.28 32.81 -1.88
C TYR A 690 41.79 34.08 -2.59
N ALA A 691 42.15 34.26 -3.87
CA ALA A 691 41.79 35.44 -4.64
C ALA A 691 40.27 35.70 -4.68
N GLU A 692 39.47 34.63 -4.71
CA GLU A 692 37.99 34.69 -4.67
C GLU A 692 37.42 35.18 -3.33
N TYR A 693 38.22 35.17 -2.26
CA TYR A 693 37.78 35.52 -0.89
C TYR A 693 38.47 36.79 -0.36
N GLN A 694 39.13 37.56 -1.24
CA GLN A 694 39.96 38.69 -0.84
C GLN A 694 39.14 39.76 -0.07
N GLU A 695 37.92 40.05 -0.53
CA GLU A 695 37.03 41.02 0.11
C GLU A 695 36.68 40.58 1.54
N GLN A 696 36.31 39.31 1.73
CA GLN A 696 35.94 38.73 3.02
C GLN A 696 37.15 38.69 3.98
N ILE A 697 38.35 38.37 3.46
CA ILE A 697 39.60 38.41 4.24
C ILE A 697 39.91 39.85 4.69
N CYS A 698 39.80 40.83 3.80
CA CYS A 698 40.01 42.24 4.14
C CYS A 698 38.99 42.74 5.16
N GLN A 699 37.72 42.38 4.99
CA GLN A 699 36.65 42.74 5.92
C GLN A 699 36.89 42.13 7.31
N ALA A 700 37.27 40.85 7.39
CA ALA A 700 37.61 40.20 8.65
C ALA A 700 38.83 40.83 9.32
N SER A 701 39.90 41.11 8.56
CA SER A 701 41.10 41.77 9.08
C SER A 701 40.80 43.16 9.66
N GLN A 702 39.99 43.97 8.95
CA GLN A 702 39.54 45.27 9.45
C GLN A 702 38.70 45.15 10.70
N PHE A 703 37.76 44.18 10.74
CA PHE A 703 36.92 43.93 11.90
C PHE A 703 37.75 43.58 13.14
N ILE A 704 38.72 42.67 13.00
CA ILE A 704 39.54 42.19 14.13
C ILE A 704 40.47 43.29 14.66
N LYS A 705 40.97 44.18 13.79
CA LYS A 705 41.87 45.29 14.17
C LYS A 705 41.14 46.48 14.78
N ASP A 706 39.82 46.58 14.63
CA ASP A 706 39.03 47.68 15.20
C ASP A 706 38.95 47.56 16.72
N SER A 707 39.46 48.56 17.43
CA SER A 707 39.46 48.60 18.89
C SER A 707 38.05 48.74 19.49
N ARG A 708 37.03 49.02 18.69
CA ARG A 708 35.63 49.06 19.11
C ARG A 708 34.99 47.68 19.24
N HIS A 709 35.59 46.64 18.67
CA HIS A 709 35.10 45.28 18.84
C HIS A 709 35.78 44.59 20.03
N SER A 710 35.06 43.78 20.79
CA SER A 710 35.52 42.93 21.90
C SER A 710 35.07 41.49 21.69
N LEU A 711 35.24 40.59 22.67
CA LEU A 711 34.75 39.20 22.55
C LEU A 711 33.23 39.13 22.25
N HIS A 712 32.43 40.11 22.71
CA HIS A 712 30.98 40.17 22.44
C HIS A 712 30.66 40.19 20.94
N ASP A 713 31.56 40.74 20.12
CA ASP A 713 31.36 40.87 18.68
C ASP A 713 31.82 39.64 17.89
N GLY A 714 32.26 38.56 18.57
CA GLY A 714 32.74 37.34 17.92
C GLY A 714 31.67 36.62 17.09
N ASN A 715 30.43 36.59 17.60
CA ASN A 715 29.29 36.03 16.85
C ASN A 715 28.95 36.90 15.64
N GLN A 716 29.10 38.23 15.75
CA GLN A 716 28.89 39.15 14.62
C GLN A 716 29.94 38.93 13.53
N LEU A 717 31.22 38.76 13.87
CA LEU A 717 32.26 38.42 12.90
C LEU A 717 31.93 37.11 12.17
N LEU A 718 31.53 36.08 12.92
CA LEU A 718 31.13 34.81 12.33
C LEU A 718 29.94 35.00 11.38
N ALA A 719 28.88 35.71 11.79
CA ALA A 719 27.72 36.00 10.94
C ALA A 719 28.10 36.73 9.64
N ILE A 720 28.96 37.75 9.70
CA ILE A 720 29.47 38.47 8.51
C ILE A 720 30.17 37.51 7.54
N LEU A 721 31.04 36.64 8.06
CA LEU A 721 31.75 35.65 7.27
C LEU A 721 30.80 34.61 6.65
N LEU A 722 29.81 34.15 7.40
CA LEU A 722 28.83 33.16 6.90
C LEU A 722 27.86 33.75 5.88
N ASN A 723 27.45 35.02 6.05
CA ASN A 723 26.59 35.73 5.09
C ASN A 723 27.23 35.87 3.72
N THR A 724 28.54 36.10 3.68
CA THR A 724 29.28 36.35 2.44
C THR A 724 29.84 35.07 1.85
N LEU A 725 30.35 34.16 2.68
CA LEU A 725 30.96 32.94 2.21
C LEU A 725 29.91 31.85 2.02
N TYR A 726 28.93 31.69 2.90
CA TYR A 726 27.93 30.59 2.87
C TYR A 726 26.47 31.04 2.75
N PRO A 727 26.08 31.86 1.76
CA PRO A 727 24.71 32.37 1.61
C PRO A 727 23.68 31.28 1.29
N ASP A 728 24.14 30.16 0.72
CA ASP A 728 23.38 29.04 0.17
C ASP A 728 23.13 27.90 1.19
N VAL A 729 23.56 28.08 2.44
CA VAL A 729 23.48 27.05 3.48
C VAL A 729 22.45 27.43 4.55
N HIS A 730 21.21 26.96 4.40
CA HIS A 730 20.05 27.45 5.17
C HIS A 730 20.04 27.06 6.65
N TYR A 731 20.66 25.94 7.06
CA TYR A 731 20.76 25.63 8.49
C TYR A 731 21.59 26.66 9.27
N LEU A 732 22.40 27.49 8.59
CA LEU A 732 23.17 28.58 9.19
C LEU A 732 22.37 29.86 9.36
N ASP A 733 21.13 29.93 8.87
CA ASP A 733 20.28 31.12 8.97
C ASP A 733 20.03 31.52 10.43
N ALA A 734 20.11 30.57 11.37
CA ALA A 734 20.03 30.84 12.82
C ALA A 734 21.21 31.63 13.41
N ILE A 735 22.29 31.86 12.65
CA ILE A 735 23.46 32.67 13.04
C ILE A 735 23.41 34.07 12.39
N ARG A 736 22.69 34.19 11.27
CA ARG A 736 22.61 35.41 10.45
C ARG A 736 21.61 36.39 11.06
#